data_AF-A0A0F8B4C8-F1
#
_entry.id   AF-A0A0F8B4C8-F1
#
_cell.length_a   1.000
_cell.length_b   1.000
_cell.length_c   1.000
_cell.angle_alpha   90.00
_cell.angle_beta   90.00
_cell.angle_gamma   90.00
#
_symmetry.space_group_name_H-M   'P 1'
#
loop_
_entity.id
_entity.type
_entity.pdbx_description
1 polymer ?
#
loop_
_entity_poly.entity_id
_entity_poly.type
_entity_poly.pdbx_seq_one_letter_code
_entity_poly.pdbx_strand_id
1 'polypeptide(L)'
;MSETKPGENMLWGGRFTGGLDPLMVAYNESIYFDRVLYKQDILGSIAFARANAKNGIITQEEFTKLEAGLQAVKKEWEDGVFKIVPGVDEDIHTANERRLGEIIGKDVAGKLHTGRSRNEQIATDMRLWLRDELVKIEKHLVDFLNVTAARAEKEVDYVMPGYTHLQRAQPIRWSHWMLSYGFSFASDLERLREVIRRVNRSPLGCGALAGNPFGIDRDMMCKELGFDSLLWNSMGAVADRDFVAETMQWGSMLMLHISRWAEDLIIYSTGEFNFVRLADAYSTGSSLMPQKKNPDSLELLRGKSGRAMGQCVGLMTTLKGLPSTYNKDLQESVEPMLDHIKTVSDSIQIANGVLATLTVQPTKMAASLDPFMLATDVADYLVRKGVPFRETHHISGRLVALSENTGTPMNELTYEQVSQVDARFEKDIAAVFNYEKSAEARSAKGGTSKATVLEQISVLREMLKATLPETALGPHFEPISTPTSLAMRLLASLNLAGGLVQGSSLSPSRDHAATTNLASHSHAEANAFGIFNTVLAGMRQWDSSVHHNGMAFVPAQVPEGTLLYHGGISAEVPDTLEWLAFEIEHAQNFARSFRGDWKPRFPPPGTKPGKKPPAGPGVGPIKPPHSGAPKGGHRPDDNTGHRGYLHTYRATRPLKMLYLDGMAAAKAMFGPLDQQDLILATKPIEPGYSRVDGIIRMEAGFEIIHYTEPWFGPVSTFQWLRAVARRYDGIGAHRAQLSWSGAVAGWWYPFNTSSLDPAFASLPRFEQASPKMRAAIRADVVQAMSQDWPPAASVDWQSVVDMVAGRFSRRLEALAAADADPQLFVTQVMETAAPYFNTPLQDDEKKGQAENELSKSSPEERAVDRCVDSFFYPVVPLIPKFTTADNLIYVALTNVTREICTAMFDARSILLTAAPKTAAHLDQRPPPGGRPEDEKPPLNHVLIPAVPKAQPIIQALVKKLDWAEWKRCYGCKYNEECFIAMFPFGTPEDHFRPQCFNDTAMHEHAMLSMGNSYWRTGMKDRQETHLDVSEEMEENPEHEQQVMMMGDL
;
A
#
# COMPACT_ATOMS: atom_id res chain seq x y z
N MET A 1 -53.68 -4.09 13.31
CA MET A 1 -52.88 -3.87 14.54
C MET A 1 -53.10 -5.08 15.43
N SER A 2 -52.09 -5.91 15.63
CA SER A 2 -52.12 -7.01 16.60
C SER A 2 -51.64 -6.49 17.95
N GLU A 3 -52.33 -6.80 19.04
CA GLU A 3 -51.95 -6.41 20.40
C GLU A 3 -50.83 -7.33 20.94
N THR A 4 -49.66 -7.33 20.30
CA THR A 4 -48.46 -7.94 20.86
C THR A 4 -47.97 -7.07 22.02
N LYS A 5 -48.26 -7.49 23.25
CA LYS A 5 -47.67 -6.89 24.45
C LYS A 5 -46.13 -6.97 24.38
N PRO A 6 -45.39 -5.99 24.94
CA PRO A 6 -43.95 -6.13 25.14
C PRO A 6 -43.65 -7.37 25.99
N GLY A 7 -42.60 -8.11 25.65
CA GLY A 7 -42.24 -9.35 26.36
C GLY A 7 -41.65 -9.06 27.73
N GLU A 8 -42.30 -9.53 28.80
CA GLU A 8 -41.89 -9.33 30.21
C GLU A 8 -40.51 -9.91 30.57
N ASN A 9 -39.90 -10.70 29.67
CA ASN A 9 -38.58 -11.31 29.85
C ASN A 9 -37.44 -10.60 29.09
N MET A 10 -37.70 -9.56 28.29
CA MET A 10 -36.63 -8.84 27.56
C MET A 10 -35.91 -7.86 28.49
N LEU A 11 -34.58 -8.01 28.64
CA LEU A 11 -33.73 -7.20 29.54
C LEU A 11 -33.78 -5.68 29.26
N TRP A 12 -34.18 -5.27 28.05
CA TRP A 12 -34.35 -3.87 27.64
C TRP A 12 -35.84 -3.45 27.46
N GLY A 13 -36.79 -4.34 27.76
CA GLY A 13 -38.20 -4.22 27.37
C GLY A 13 -38.99 -3.08 28.04
N GLY A 14 -38.56 -2.57 29.19
CA GLY A 14 -39.30 -1.60 30.02
C GLY A 14 -39.63 -0.24 29.37
N ARG A 15 -39.10 0.05 28.17
CA ARG A 15 -39.40 1.26 27.37
C ARG A 15 -40.42 1.01 26.25
N PHE A 16 -40.71 -0.25 25.91
CA PHE A 16 -41.42 -0.61 24.68
C PHE A 16 -42.91 -0.78 24.90
N THR A 17 -43.73 -0.19 24.03
CA THR A 17 -45.21 -0.19 24.13
C THR A 17 -45.88 -1.34 23.35
N GLY A 18 -45.09 -2.18 22.69
CA GLY A 18 -45.53 -3.37 21.96
C GLY A 18 -44.35 -4.30 21.68
N GLY A 19 -44.63 -5.51 21.20
CA GLY A 19 -43.63 -6.50 20.82
C GLY A 19 -42.91 -6.19 19.50
N LEU A 20 -41.73 -6.78 19.31
CA LEU A 20 -41.00 -6.75 18.03
C LEU A 20 -41.76 -7.50 16.92
N ASP A 21 -41.44 -7.17 15.67
CA ASP A 21 -41.79 -7.99 14.52
C ASP A 21 -41.01 -9.33 14.55
N PRO A 22 -41.64 -10.49 14.26
CA PRO A 22 -40.96 -11.79 14.26
C PRO A 22 -39.73 -11.88 13.34
N LEU A 23 -39.72 -11.17 12.21
CA LEU A 23 -38.55 -11.10 11.33
C LEU A 23 -37.41 -10.32 12.00
N MET A 24 -37.72 -9.24 12.71
CA MET A 24 -36.72 -8.47 13.46
C MET A 24 -36.14 -9.27 14.64
N VAL A 25 -36.94 -10.14 15.29
CA VAL A 25 -36.43 -11.08 16.30
C VAL A 25 -35.44 -12.06 15.66
N ALA A 26 -35.86 -12.76 14.60
CA ALA A 26 -35.02 -13.75 13.92
C ALA A 26 -33.76 -13.17 13.25
N TYR A 27 -33.78 -11.89 12.87
CA TYR A 27 -32.62 -11.16 12.32
C TYR A 27 -31.68 -10.60 13.41
N ASN A 28 -32.12 -10.57 14.68
CA ASN A 28 -31.37 -10.02 15.80
C ASN A 28 -30.78 -11.10 16.73
N GLU A 29 -31.47 -12.25 16.89
CA GLU A 29 -31.05 -13.36 17.75
C GLU A 29 -29.65 -13.91 17.38
N SER A 30 -28.69 -13.77 18.30
CA SER A 30 -27.30 -14.27 18.13
C SER A 30 -27.06 -15.62 18.80
N ILE A 31 -28.01 -16.09 19.63
CA ILE A 31 -27.91 -17.32 20.45
C ILE A 31 -27.50 -18.59 19.69
N TYR A 32 -27.76 -18.68 18.39
CA TYR A 32 -27.43 -19.87 17.60
C TYR A 32 -25.93 -19.99 17.28
N PHE A 33 -25.19 -18.87 17.29
CA PHE A 33 -23.74 -18.80 17.09
C PHE A 33 -22.97 -18.34 18.33
N ASP A 34 -23.44 -17.32 19.07
CA ASP A 34 -22.71 -16.74 20.20
C ASP A 34 -22.65 -17.65 21.44
N ARG A 35 -23.53 -18.64 21.54
CA ARG A 35 -23.55 -19.67 22.60
C ARG A 35 -22.22 -20.39 22.80
N VAL A 36 -21.30 -20.38 21.83
CA VAL A 36 -19.93 -20.91 22.01
C VAL A 36 -19.14 -20.15 23.09
N LEU A 37 -19.53 -18.91 23.39
CA LEU A 37 -18.94 -18.03 24.40
C LEU A 37 -19.47 -18.27 25.83
N TYR A 38 -20.37 -19.25 26.05
CA TYR A 38 -21.04 -19.47 27.35
C TYR A 38 -20.07 -19.55 28.54
N LYS A 39 -18.92 -20.20 28.35
CA LYS A 39 -17.89 -20.37 29.38
C LYS A 39 -17.25 -19.03 29.75
N GLN A 40 -16.99 -18.19 28.75
CA GLN A 40 -16.35 -16.89 28.91
C GLN A 40 -17.29 -15.89 29.59
N ASP A 41 -18.57 -15.81 29.16
CA ASP A 41 -19.58 -14.97 29.83
C ASP A 41 -19.74 -15.36 31.30
N ILE A 42 -19.78 -16.66 31.61
CA ILE A 42 -19.91 -17.12 32.99
C ILE A 42 -18.66 -16.77 33.82
N LEU A 43 -17.46 -16.91 33.28
CA LEU A 43 -16.23 -16.49 33.96
C LEU A 43 -16.17 -14.97 34.19
N GLY A 44 -16.50 -14.18 33.17
CA GLY A 44 -16.62 -12.72 33.28
C GLY A 44 -17.67 -12.29 34.29
N SER A 45 -18.81 -12.98 34.32
CA SER A 45 -19.89 -12.78 35.29
C SER A 45 -19.47 -13.08 36.73
N ILE A 46 -18.71 -14.16 36.96
CA ILE A 46 -18.18 -14.49 38.30
C ILE A 46 -17.17 -13.42 38.76
N ALA A 47 -16.21 -13.03 37.91
CA ALA A 47 -15.21 -12.01 38.26
C ALA A 47 -15.87 -10.64 38.53
N PHE A 48 -16.86 -10.25 37.72
CA PHE A 48 -17.63 -9.02 37.89
C PHE A 48 -18.45 -9.03 39.19
N ALA A 49 -19.12 -10.14 39.51
CA ALA A 49 -19.81 -10.33 40.78
C ALA A 49 -18.84 -10.24 41.97
N ARG A 50 -17.63 -10.81 41.86
CA ARG A 50 -16.62 -10.78 42.92
C ARG A 50 -16.13 -9.35 43.19
N ALA A 51 -15.96 -8.55 42.14
CA ALA A 51 -15.60 -7.15 42.24
C ALA A 51 -16.74 -6.28 42.83
N ASN A 52 -18.00 -6.51 42.43
CA ASN A 52 -19.15 -5.85 43.04
C ASN A 52 -19.33 -6.21 44.53
N ALA A 53 -19.01 -7.45 44.92
CA ALA A 53 -19.04 -7.88 46.32
C ALA A 53 -17.95 -7.18 47.16
N LYS A 54 -16.73 -7.10 46.62
CA LYS A 54 -15.60 -6.36 47.21
C LYS A 54 -15.91 -4.88 47.42
N ASN A 55 -16.68 -4.28 46.52
CA ASN A 55 -17.13 -2.88 46.61
C ASN A 55 -18.42 -2.69 47.44
N GLY A 56 -18.99 -3.76 48.01
CA GLY A 56 -20.22 -3.68 48.82
C GLY A 56 -21.51 -3.39 48.05
N ILE A 57 -21.49 -3.51 46.71
CA ILE A 57 -22.67 -3.36 45.84
C ILE A 57 -23.61 -4.57 45.98
N ILE A 58 -23.04 -5.75 46.25
CA ILE A 58 -23.74 -6.95 46.70
C ILE A 58 -23.10 -7.50 47.96
N THR A 59 -23.84 -8.28 48.75
CA THR A 59 -23.28 -8.96 49.93
C THR A 59 -22.47 -10.20 49.55
N GLN A 60 -21.59 -10.66 50.46
CA GLN A 60 -20.83 -11.90 50.29
C GLN A 60 -21.75 -13.14 50.18
N GLU A 61 -22.92 -13.13 50.81
CA GLU A 61 -23.91 -14.21 50.69
C GLU A 61 -24.52 -14.24 49.28
N GLU A 62 -24.88 -13.07 48.73
CA GLU A 62 -25.40 -12.94 47.37
C GLU A 62 -24.34 -13.31 46.33
N PHE A 63 -23.09 -12.90 46.53
CA PHE A 63 -21.97 -13.36 45.70
C PHE A 63 -21.84 -14.90 45.71
N THR A 64 -21.91 -15.51 46.89
CA THR A 64 -21.78 -16.97 47.04
C THR A 64 -22.92 -17.71 46.31
N LYS A 65 -24.13 -17.15 46.31
CA LYS A 65 -25.27 -17.66 45.52
C LYS A 65 -25.05 -17.46 44.01
N LEU A 66 -24.57 -16.29 43.59
CA LEU A 66 -24.25 -15.99 42.19
C LEU A 66 -23.17 -16.92 41.63
N GLU A 67 -22.04 -17.10 42.34
CA GLU A 67 -20.94 -17.97 41.92
C GLU A 67 -21.40 -19.45 41.83
N ALA A 68 -22.13 -19.95 42.83
CA ALA A 68 -22.68 -21.31 42.80
C ALA A 68 -23.73 -21.52 41.69
N GLY A 69 -24.62 -20.54 41.48
CA GLY A 69 -25.63 -20.58 40.42
C GLY A 69 -25.00 -20.54 39.03
N LEU A 70 -24.03 -19.66 38.80
CA LEU A 70 -23.30 -19.55 37.54
C LEU A 70 -22.50 -20.82 37.21
N GLN A 71 -21.88 -21.46 38.20
CA GLN A 71 -21.23 -22.77 38.01
C GLN A 71 -22.23 -23.88 37.67
N ALA A 72 -23.46 -23.83 38.20
CA ALA A 72 -24.52 -24.76 37.78
C ALA A 72 -24.97 -24.52 36.33
N VAL A 73 -25.18 -23.26 35.91
CA VAL A 73 -25.47 -22.91 34.50
C VAL A 73 -24.36 -23.39 33.57
N LYS A 74 -23.09 -23.17 33.94
CA LYS A 74 -21.92 -23.64 33.18
C LYS A 74 -21.94 -25.16 32.99
N LYS A 75 -22.25 -25.90 34.06
CA LYS A 75 -22.36 -27.35 34.00
C LYS A 75 -23.50 -27.80 33.09
N GLU A 76 -24.64 -27.11 33.06
CA GLU A 76 -25.74 -27.47 32.16
C GLU A 76 -25.36 -27.31 30.67
N TRP A 77 -24.51 -26.34 30.34
CA TRP A 77 -23.92 -26.23 28.99
C TRP A 77 -22.89 -27.34 28.70
N GLU A 78 -21.99 -27.63 29.65
CA GLU A 78 -20.96 -28.68 29.51
C GLU A 78 -21.55 -30.10 29.40
N ASP A 79 -22.60 -30.40 30.17
CA ASP A 79 -23.36 -31.66 30.12
C ASP A 79 -24.33 -31.70 28.90
N GLY A 80 -24.48 -30.61 28.15
CA GLY A 80 -25.37 -30.52 26.97
C GLY A 80 -26.87 -30.54 27.28
N VAL A 81 -27.27 -30.22 28.52
CA VAL A 81 -28.65 -30.26 29.01
C VAL A 81 -29.34 -28.89 29.07
N PHE A 82 -28.58 -27.80 28.92
CA PHE A 82 -29.11 -26.44 28.84
C PHE A 82 -30.15 -26.31 27.73
N LYS A 83 -31.28 -25.65 28.02
CA LYS A 83 -32.37 -25.43 27.06
C LYS A 83 -32.45 -23.97 26.66
N ILE A 84 -32.08 -23.69 25.40
CA ILE A 84 -32.35 -22.42 24.72
C ILE A 84 -33.86 -22.26 24.52
N VAL A 85 -34.38 -21.06 24.77
CA VAL A 85 -35.79 -20.70 24.62
C VAL A 85 -35.94 -19.64 23.50
N PRO A 86 -36.35 -20.03 22.28
CA PRO A 86 -36.51 -19.10 21.15
C PRO A 86 -37.48 -17.96 21.46
N GLY A 87 -37.18 -16.74 20.98
CA GLY A 87 -37.94 -15.53 21.27
C GLY A 87 -37.80 -14.99 22.71
N VAL A 88 -36.93 -15.59 23.53
CA VAL A 88 -36.62 -15.16 24.90
C VAL A 88 -35.11 -15.03 25.10
N ASP A 89 -34.35 -16.04 24.68
CA ASP A 89 -32.89 -16.05 24.72
C ASP A 89 -32.33 -15.32 23.50
N GLU A 90 -32.30 -13.98 23.55
CA GLU A 90 -31.79 -13.10 22.47
C GLU A 90 -30.33 -13.44 22.10
N ASP A 91 -29.50 -13.54 23.13
CA ASP A 91 -28.06 -13.72 23.10
C ASP A 91 -27.63 -14.64 24.26
N ILE A 92 -26.39 -15.12 24.24
CA ILE A 92 -25.85 -15.97 25.32
C ILE A 92 -25.96 -15.32 26.71
N HIS A 93 -25.83 -13.99 26.79
CA HIS A 93 -25.96 -13.23 28.04
C HIS A 93 -27.37 -13.36 28.63
N THR A 94 -28.40 -13.18 27.80
CA THR A 94 -29.81 -13.31 28.20
C THR A 94 -30.14 -14.76 28.57
N ALA A 95 -29.61 -15.74 27.84
CA ALA A 95 -29.80 -17.16 28.14
C ALA A 95 -29.22 -17.53 29.53
N ASN A 96 -27.98 -17.10 29.81
CA ASN A 96 -27.32 -17.35 31.09
C ASN A 96 -27.99 -16.59 32.25
N GLU A 97 -28.36 -15.32 32.05
CA GLU A 97 -29.02 -14.51 33.09
C GLU A 97 -30.43 -15.03 33.42
N ARG A 98 -31.21 -15.47 32.41
CA ARG A 98 -32.48 -16.19 32.62
C ARG A 98 -32.26 -17.43 33.46
N ARG A 99 -31.35 -18.32 33.05
CA ARG A 99 -31.17 -19.63 33.70
C ARG A 99 -30.63 -19.46 35.14
N LEU A 100 -29.78 -18.47 35.37
CA LEU A 100 -29.37 -18.08 36.72
C LEU A 100 -30.56 -17.67 37.59
N GLY A 101 -31.46 -16.81 37.06
CA GLY A 101 -32.69 -16.39 37.74
C GLY A 101 -33.65 -17.54 38.06
N GLU A 102 -33.68 -18.59 37.23
CA GLU A 102 -34.44 -19.82 37.50
C GLU A 102 -33.82 -20.70 38.60
N ILE A 103 -32.50 -20.62 38.83
CA ILE A 103 -31.76 -21.45 39.81
C ILE A 103 -31.67 -20.77 41.19
N ILE A 104 -31.39 -19.46 41.25
CA ILE A 104 -31.16 -18.73 42.51
C ILE A 104 -32.23 -17.69 42.88
N GLY A 105 -33.22 -17.50 42.01
CA GLY A 105 -34.28 -16.50 42.16
C GLY A 105 -33.92 -15.14 41.54
N LYS A 106 -34.92 -14.48 40.95
CA LYS A 106 -34.76 -13.22 40.19
C LYS A 106 -34.16 -12.09 41.02
N ASP A 107 -34.50 -11.98 42.32
CA ASP A 107 -34.08 -10.87 43.19
C ASP A 107 -32.57 -10.81 43.46
N VAL A 108 -31.89 -11.96 43.42
CA VAL A 108 -30.43 -12.05 43.55
C VAL A 108 -29.76 -12.05 42.17
N ALA A 109 -30.31 -12.80 41.21
CA ALA A 109 -29.77 -12.85 39.85
C ALA A 109 -29.74 -11.48 39.16
N GLY A 110 -30.81 -10.68 39.29
CA GLY A 110 -30.91 -9.34 38.71
C GLY A 110 -29.91 -8.32 39.27
N LYS A 111 -29.22 -8.62 40.38
CA LYS A 111 -28.13 -7.77 40.88
C LYS A 111 -26.83 -7.95 40.10
N LEU A 112 -26.65 -9.07 39.38
CA LEU A 112 -25.44 -9.36 38.60
C LEU A 112 -25.11 -8.26 37.59
N HIS A 113 -26.13 -7.71 36.93
CA HIS A 113 -25.97 -6.67 35.90
C HIS A 113 -25.70 -5.26 36.47
N THR A 114 -25.58 -5.09 37.80
CA THR A 114 -25.44 -3.77 38.43
C THR A 114 -24.12 -3.09 38.03
N GLY A 115 -24.22 -2.05 37.21
CA GLY A 115 -23.06 -1.33 36.67
C GLY A 115 -22.35 -2.01 35.50
N ARG A 116 -22.94 -3.07 34.94
CA ARG A 116 -22.44 -3.78 33.75
C ARG A 116 -23.16 -3.31 32.49
N SER A 117 -22.59 -3.55 31.32
CA SER A 117 -23.28 -3.49 30.03
C SER A 117 -22.93 -4.68 29.14
N ARG A 118 -23.84 -5.11 28.28
CA ARG A 118 -23.54 -6.10 27.23
C ARG A 118 -22.35 -5.68 26.34
N ASN A 119 -22.13 -4.37 26.14
CA ASN A 119 -21.10 -3.83 25.24
C ASN A 119 -19.66 -4.21 25.68
N GLU A 120 -19.36 -4.10 26.98
CA GLU A 120 -18.10 -4.57 27.58
C GLU A 120 -18.07 -6.09 27.78
N GLN A 121 -19.24 -6.71 27.99
CA GLN A 121 -19.41 -8.14 28.24
C GLN A 121 -19.01 -8.92 26.98
N ILE A 122 -19.67 -8.68 25.84
CA ILE A 122 -19.32 -9.33 24.57
C ILE A 122 -17.86 -9.07 24.15
N ALA A 123 -17.34 -7.86 24.39
CA ALA A 123 -15.94 -7.54 24.12
C ALA A 123 -14.97 -8.34 25.01
N THR A 124 -15.34 -8.61 26.27
CA THR A 124 -14.59 -9.50 27.18
C THR A 124 -14.67 -10.94 26.69
N ASP A 125 -15.87 -11.42 26.37
CA ASP A 125 -16.15 -12.81 26.03
C ASP A 125 -15.45 -13.22 24.73
N MET A 126 -15.55 -12.39 23.69
CA MET A 126 -14.84 -12.58 22.43
C MET A 126 -13.32 -12.61 22.64
N ARG A 127 -12.76 -11.71 23.46
CA ARG A 127 -11.31 -11.66 23.70
C ARG A 127 -10.80 -12.86 24.49
N LEU A 128 -11.54 -13.31 25.52
CA LEU A 128 -11.21 -14.54 26.25
C LEU A 128 -11.30 -15.77 25.36
N TRP A 129 -12.36 -15.89 24.54
CA TRP A 129 -12.55 -17.02 23.65
C TRP A 129 -11.48 -17.06 22.56
N LEU A 130 -11.23 -15.92 21.90
CA LEU A 130 -10.26 -15.83 20.81
C LEU A 130 -8.83 -16.12 21.29
N ARG A 131 -8.45 -15.63 22.49
CA ARG A 131 -7.18 -16.01 23.14
C ARG A 131 -7.09 -17.53 23.34
N ASP A 132 -8.12 -18.13 23.97
CA ASP A 132 -8.15 -19.56 24.28
C ASP A 132 -8.06 -20.43 23.00
N GLU A 133 -8.67 -20.01 21.88
CA GLU A 133 -8.54 -20.71 20.59
C GLU A 133 -7.20 -20.45 19.87
N LEU A 134 -6.67 -19.22 19.89
CA LEU A 134 -5.41 -18.89 19.24
C LEU A 134 -4.21 -19.63 19.88
N VAL A 135 -4.25 -19.91 21.18
CA VAL A 135 -3.24 -20.75 21.86
C VAL A 135 -3.30 -22.22 21.38
N LYS A 136 -4.49 -22.75 21.06
CA LYS A 136 -4.61 -24.10 20.45
C LYS A 136 -4.08 -24.11 19.02
N ILE A 137 -4.38 -23.05 18.26
CA ILE A 137 -3.89 -22.84 16.90
C ILE A 137 -2.36 -22.70 16.88
N GLU A 138 -1.76 -22.03 17.87
CA GLU A 138 -0.29 -21.95 18.04
C GLU A 138 0.30 -23.37 18.15
N LYS A 139 -0.29 -24.20 19.02
CA LYS A 139 0.13 -25.60 19.16
C LYS A 139 0.00 -26.37 17.85
N HIS A 140 -1.12 -26.28 17.13
CA HIS A 140 -1.30 -26.96 15.84
C HIS A 140 -0.25 -26.54 14.80
N LEU A 141 0.12 -25.26 14.77
CA LEU A 141 1.14 -24.73 13.86
C LEU A 141 2.56 -25.16 14.27
N VAL A 142 2.86 -25.20 15.57
CA VAL A 142 4.11 -25.76 16.11
C VAL A 142 4.22 -27.26 15.82
N ASP A 143 3.15 -28.03 15.97
CA ASP A 143 3.12 -29.47 15.64
C ASP A 143 3.39 -29.69 14.13
N PHE A 144 2.78 -28.89 13.26
CA PHE A 144 3.01 -28.92 11.80
C PHE A 144 4.46 -28.57 11.42
N LEU A 145 5.04 -27.56 12.06
CA LEU A 145 6.43 -27.15 11.84
C LEU A 145 7.44 -28.19 12.36
N ASN A 146 7.14 -28.85 13.49
CA ASN A 146 7.93 -29.99 13.98
C ASN A 146 7.91 -31.17 13.00
N VAL A 147 6.74 -31.50 12.43
CA VAL A 147 6.62 -32.51 11.37
C VAL A 147 7.41 -32.10 10.13
N THR A 148 7.33 -30.83 9.72
CA THR A 148 8.07 -30.28 8.57
C THR A 148 9.58 -30.43 8.77
N ALA A 149 10.11 -30.04 9.93
CA ALA A 149 11.53 -30.18 10.27
C ALA A 149 11.98 -31.65 10.33
N ALA A 150 11.16 -32.55 10.90
CA ALA A 150 11.46 -33.97 10.98
C ALA A 150 11.43 -34.69 9.62
N ARG A 151 10.48 -34.33 8.74
CA ARG A 151 10.47 -34.78 7.33
C ARG A 151 11.71 -34.27 6.61
N ALA A 152 12.02 -32.98 6.73
CA ALA A 152 13.18 -32.36 6.08
C ALA A 152 14.52 -33.00 6.48
N GLU A 153 14.70 -33.37 7.76
CA GLU A 153 15.90 -34.08 8.23
C GLU A 153 15.99 -35.51 7.67
N LYS A 154 14.87 -36.24 7.71
CA LYS A 154 14.80 -37.64 7.25
C LYS A 154 14.96 -37.79 5.73
N GLU A 155 14.48 -36.81 4.96
CA GLU A 155 14.37 -36.90 3.50
C GLU A 155 15.40 -36.03 2.76
N VAL A 156 16.43 -35.53 3.49
CA VAL A 156 17.46 -34.61 2.96
C VAL A 156 18.22 -35.16 1.75
N ASP A 157 18.37 -36.47 1.63
CA ASP A 157 19.09 -37.12 0.53
C ASP A 157 18.28 -37.23 -0.79
N TYR A 158 17.04 -36.73 -0.82
CA TYR A 158 16.20 -36.76 -2.03
C TYR A 158 16.40 -35.51 -2.88
N VAL A 159 16.99 -35.65 -4.07
CA VAL A 159 17.15 -34.57 -5.07
C VAL A 159 16.02 -34.62 -6.10
N MET A 160 15.48 -33.45 -6.42
CA MET A 160 14.39 -33.21 -7.38
C MET A 160 14.68 -31.98 -8.24
N PRO A 161 13.94 -31.75 -9.34
CA PRO A 161 13.98 -30.46 -10.02
C PRO A 161 13.41 -29.34 -9.13
N GLY A 162 14.14 -28.23 -9.02
CA GLY A 162 13.59 -26.96 -8.58
C GLY A 162 12.91 -26.24 -9.74
N TYR A 163 11.90 -25.43 -9.44
CA TYR A 163 11.01 -24.84 -10.45
C TYR A 163 10.93 -23.32 -10.41
N THR A 164 10.87 -22.71 -11.59
CA THR A 164 10.53 -21.29 -11.80
C THR A 164 9.62 -21.20 -13.03
N HIS A 165 8.48 -20.51 -12.93
CA HIS A 165 7.43 -20.53 -13.98
C HIS A 165 6.98 -21.96 -14.38
N LEU A 166 6.96 -22.86 -13.39
CA LEU A 166 6.77 -24.31 -13.54
C LEU A 166 7.72 -25.02 -14.52
N GLN A 167 8.78 -24.34 -14.99
CA GLN A 167 9.87 -24.95 -15.76
C GLN A 167 10.96 -25.49 -14.81
N ARG A 168 11.59 -26.61 -15.20
CA ARG A 168 12.72 -27.19 -14.47
C ARG A 168 13.93 -26.24 -14.57
N ALA A 169 14.42 -25.77 -13.42
CA ALA A 169 15.53 -24.82 -13.34
C ALA A 169 16.85 -25.52 -12.98
N GLN A 170 17.04 -25.87 -11.71
CA GLN A 170 18.26 -26.51 -11.19
C GLN A 170 17.92 -27.62 -10.19
N PRO A 171 18.82 -28.59 -9.93
CA PRO A 171 18.59 -29.62 -8.92
C PRO A 171 18.52 -29.01 -7.51
N ILE A 172 17.51 -29.40 -6.73
CA ILE A 172 17.35 -29.03 -5.32
C ILE A 172 17.05 -30.25 -4.46
N ARG A 173 17.31 -30.17 -3.16
CA ARG A 173 16.83 -31.17 -2.21
C ARG A 173 15.34 -30.96 -1.92
N TRP A 174 14.55 -32.04 -1.91
CA TRP A 174 13.13 -32.04 -1.51
C TRP A 174 12.92 -31.38 -0.14
N SER A 175 13.83 -31.62 0.80
CA SER A 175 13.83 -30.97 2.11
C SER A 175 14.01 -29.45 2.06
N HIS A 176 14.69 -28.90 1.05
CA HIS A 176 14.79 -27.46 0.86
C HIS A 176 13.47 -26.85 0.38
N TRP A 177 12.71 -27.57 -0.47
CA TRP A 177 11.33 -27.20 -0.81
C TRP A 177 10.40 -27.25 0.41
N MET A 178 10.50 -28.27 1.28
CA MET A 178 9.71 -28.31 2.52
C MET A 178 10.06 -27.15 3.47
N LEU A 179 11.33 -26.76 3.56
CA LEU A 179 11.78 -25.69 4.44
C LEU A 179 11.43 -24.29 3.94
N SER A 180 11.26 -24.05 2.64
CA SER A 180 10.83 -22.73 2.15
C SER A 180 9.42 -22.39 2.64
N TYR A 181 8.51 -23.37 2.64
CA TYR A 181 7.21 -23.26 3.30
C TYR A 181 7.33 -23.29 4.83
N GLY A 182 8.20 -24.13 5.39
CA GLY A 182 8.50 -24.17 6.83
C GLY A 182 8.88 -22.80 7.43
N PHE A 183 9.75 -22.02 6.76
CA PHE A 183 10.09 -20.66 7.20
C PHE A 183 8.95 -19.66 6.98
N SER A 184 8.13 -19.83 5.95
CA SER A 184 6.94 -19.00 5.73
C SER A 184 5.95 -19.16 6.89
N PHE A 185 5.63 -20.41 7.22
CA PHE A 185 4.76 -20.78 8.35
C PHE A 185 5.37 -20.45 9.72
N ALA A 186 6.70 -20.49 9.88
CA ALA A 186 7.36 -20.04 11.12
C ALA A 186 7.26 -18.52 11.32
N SER A 187 7.25 -17.74 10.23
CA SER A 187 6.97 -16.29 10.30
C SER A 187 5.49 -16.01 10.59
N ASP A 188 4.57 -16.88 10.17
CA ASP A 188 3.17 -16.79 10.60
C ASP A 188 2.97 -17.17 12.08
N LEU A 189 3.75 -18.11 12.60
CA LEU A 189 3.79 -18.44 14.03
C LEU A 189 4.30 -17.26 14.88
N GLU A 190 5.27 -16.52 14.39
CA GLU A 190 5.74 -15.28 15.01
C GLU A 190 4.62 -14.23 15.09
N ARG A 191 3.95 -13.94 13.95
CA ARG A 191 2.78 -13.03 13.90
C ARG A 191 1.68 -13.45 14.87
N LEU A 192 1.35 -14.75 14.93
CA LEU A 192 0.32 -15.29 15.84
C LEU A 192 0.62 -14.94 17.31
N ARG A 193 1.87 -15.14 17.73
CA ARG A 193 2.33 -14.85 19.10
C ARG A 193 2.26 -13.36 19.45
N GLU A 194 2.36 -12.47 18.47
CA GLU A 194 2.13 -11.05 18.67
C GLU A 194 0.63 -10.70 18.78
N VAL A 195 -0.20 -11.25 17.88
CA VAL A 195 -1.66 -11.05 17.87
C VAL A 195 -2.26 -11.48 19.21
N ILE A 196 -1.84 -12.63 19.76
CA ILE A 196 -2.30 -13.11 21.08
C ILE A 196 -2.10 -12.05 22.19
N ARG A 197 -0.99 -11.29 22.18
CA ARG A 197 -0.72 -10.20 23.15
C ARG A 197 -1.59 -8.95 22.94
N ARG A 198 -2.20 -8.79 21.77
CA ARG A 198 -3.15 -7.70 21.44
C ARG A 198 -4.59 -8.14 21.69
N VAL A 199 -4.90 -9.43 21.56
CA VAL A 199 -6.15 -10.07 22.00
C VAL A 199 -6.26 -10.14 23.54
N ASN A 200 -5.18 -10.42 24.26
CA ASN A 200 -5.18 -10.62 25.72
C ASN A 200 -5.20 -9.31 26.55
N ARG A 201 -6.15 -8.42 26.27
CA ARG A 201 -6.37 -7.15 27.00
C ARG A 201 -7.82 -7.02 27.46
N SER A 202 -8.05 -6.61 28.72
CA SER A 202 -9.38 -6.61 29.33
C SER A 202 -10.19 -5.33 29.02
N PRO A 203 -11.40 -5.43 28.44
CA PRO A 203 -12.37 -4.33 28.39
C PRO A 203 -13.30 -4.28 29.61
N LEU A 204 -13.29 -5.27 30.50
CA LEU A 204 -14.27 -5.37 31.60
C LEU A 204 -14.13 -4.20 32.61
N GLY A 205 -15.25 -3.62 33.02
CA GLY A 205 -15.34 -2.39 33.84
C GLY A 205 -15.43 -1.09 33.02
N CYS A 206 -15.60 -1.16 31.70
CA CYS A 206 -15.80 -0.01 30.81
C CYS A 206 -17.29 0.40 30.65
N GLY A 207 -18.22 -0.37 31.21
CA GLY A 207 -19.66 -0.08 31.12
C GLY A 207 -20.17 -0.08 29.68
N ALA A 208 -21.17 0.76 29.39
CA ALA A 208 -21.73 0.89 28.04
C ALA A 208 -20.83 1.68 27.06
N LEU A 209 -20.03 2.62 27.59
CA LEU A 209 -19.03 3.44 26.87
C LEU A 209 -18.20 4.35 27.83
N ALA A 210 -18.75 4.70 29.00
CA ALA A 210 -18.24 5.78 29.85
C ALA A 210 -17.48 5.32 31.12
N GLY A 211 -17.24 4.01 31.28
CA GLY A 211 -16.73 3.41 32.51
C GLY A 211 -17.85 2.90 33.44
N ASN A 212 -17.48 2.04 34.38
CA ASN A 212 -18.34 1.64 35.49
C ASN A 212 -18.43 2.75 36.57
N PRO A 213 -19.63 3.14 37.03
CA PRO A 213 -19.80 4.25 37.97
C PRO A 213 -19.64 3.88 39.45
N PHE A 214 -19.38 2.60 39.78
CA PHE A 214 -19.32 2.07 41.15
C PHE A 214 -17.87 1.79 41.62
N GLY A 215 -16.87 2.35 40.93
CA GLY A 215 -15.46 2.25 41.32
C GLY A 215 -14.89 0.83 41.24
N ILE A 216 -15.41 -0.01 40.34
CA ILE A 216 -15.07 -1.44 40.26
C ILE A 216 -13.57 -1.68 40.03
N ASP A 217 -13.02 -2.68 40.72
CA ASP A 217 -11.59 -3.03 40.63
C ASP A 217 -11.27 -3.76 39.32
N ARG A 218 -10.95 -2.98 38.29
CA ARG A 218 -10.61 -3.49 36.95
C ARG A 218 -9.35 -4.33 36.93
N ASP A 219 -8.31 -3.95 37.68
CA ASP A 219 -7.04 -4.67 37.74
C ASP A 219 -7.19 -6.05 38.39
N MET A 220 -8.03 -6.17 39.42
CA MET A 220 -8.40 -7.46 40.00
C MET A 220 -9.11 -8.36 38.98
N MET A 221 -10.13 -7.84 38.27
CA MET A 221 -10.85 -8.62 37.24
C MET A 221 -9.93 -9.01 36.05
N CYS A 222 -9.05 -8.10 35.63
CA CYS A 222 -8.03 -8.35 34.61
C CYS A 222 -7.16 -9.55 34.99
N LYS A 223 -6.66 -9.56 36.23
CA LYS A 223 -5.83 -10.64 36.77
C LYS A 223 -6.61 -11.94 36.98
N GLU A 224 -7.85 -11.88 37.46
CA GLU A 224 -8.71 -13.06 37.67
C GLU A 224 -9.02 -13.80 36.36
N LEU A 225 -9.18 -13.05 35.26
CA LEU A 225 -9.51 -13.59 33.93
C LEU A 225 -8.26 -13.92 33.06
N GLY A 226 -7.05 -13.71 33.59
CA GLY A 226 -5.78 -14.03 32.91
C GLY A 226 -5.40 -13.07 31.77
N PHE A 227 -5.87 -11.81 31.83
CA PHE A 227 -5.47 -10.76 30.88
C PHE A 227 -4.14 -10.11 31.27
N ASP A 228 -3.31 -9.77 30.28
CA ASP A 228 -1.99 -9.15 30.52
C ASP A 228 -2.09 -7.66 30.91
N SER A 229 -3.16 -6.96 30.50
CA SER A 229 -3.35 -5.53 30.73
C SER A 229 -4.79 -5.07 30.49
N LEU A 230 -5.13 -3.88 30.97
CA LEU A 230 -6.41 -3.21 30.68
C LEU A 230 -6.41 -2.52 29.31
N LEU A 231 -7.58 -2.45 28.68
CA LEU A 231 -7.89 -1.38 27.72
C LEU A 231 -8.23 -0.10 28.51
N TRP A 232 -7.51 0.97 28.20
CA TRP A 232 -7.44 2.19 29.03
C TRP A 232 -8.59 3.18 28.79
N ASN A 233 -9.11 3.25 27.56
CA ASN A 233 -10.23 4.14 27.21
C ASN A 233 -11.52 3.31 27.08
N SER A 234 -12.58 3.70 27.79
CA SER A 234 -13.83 2.93 27.83
C SER A 234 -14.65 2.99 26.54
N MET A 235 -14.54 4.08 25.76
CA MET A 235 -15.18 4.17 24.45
C MET A 235 -14.46 3.26 23.45
N GLY A 236 -13.13 3.34 23.41
CA GLY A 236 -12.31 2.42 22.62
C GLY A 236 -12.59 0.95 22.97
N ALA A 237 -12.55 0.60 24.25
CA ALA A 237 -12.67 -0.78 24.73
C ALA A 237 -13.98 -1.51 24.34
N VAL A 238 -15.08 -0.79 24.12
CA VAL A 238 -16.36 -1.40 23.72
C VAL A 238 -16.62 -1.32 22.21
N ALA A 239 -16.01 -0.36 21.51
CA ALA A 239 -16.08 -0.21 20.05
C ALA A 239 -15.08 -1.13 19.30
N ASP A 240 -13.92 -1.36 19.91
CA ASP A 240 -12.77 -2.11 19.36
C ASP A 240 -13.16 -3.49 18.83
N ARG A 241 -12.80 -3.74 17.57
CA ARG A 241 -12.74 -5.05 16.92
C ARG A 241 -11.43 -5.24 16.14
N ASP A 242 -10.43 -4.41 16.40
CA ASP A 242 -9.11 -4.47 15.76
C ASP A 242 -8.45 -5.82 16.06
N PHE A 243 -8.64 -6.33 17.28
CA PHE A 243 -8.17 -7.66 17.69
C PHE A 243 -8.79 -8.82 16.88
N VAL A 244 -9.99 -8.63 16.33
CA VAL A 244 -10.65 -9.61 15.44
C VAL A 244 -10.11 -9.45 14.02
N ALA A 245 -10.09 -8.23 13.51
CA ALA A 245 -9.60 -7.90 12.17
C ALA A 245 -8.14 -8.32 11.97
N GLU A 246 -7.26 -8.04 12.94
CA GLU A 246 -5.85 -8.44 12.92
C GLU A 246 -5.70 -9.97 12.95
N THR A 247 -6.51 -10.66 13.75
CA THR A 247 -6.53 -12.13 13.79
C THR A 247 -6.96 -12.71 12.44
N MET A 248 -7.93 -12.11 11.77
CA MET A 248 -8.40 -12.56 10.46
C MET A 248 -7.44 -12.19 9.33
N GLN A 249 -6.70 -11.08 9.45
CA GLN A 249 -5.61 -10.73 8.54
C GLN A 249 -4.45 -11.73 8.67
N TRP A 250 -4.07 -12.08 9.89
CA TRP A 250 -3.09 -13.11 10.19
C TRP A 250 -3.50 -14.48 9.59
N GLY A 251 -4.71 -14.95 9.89
CA GLY A 251 -5.20 -16.24 9.40
C GLY A 251 -5.35 -16.27 7.88
N SER A 252 -5.71 -15.14 7.25
CA SER A 252 -5.71 -14.99 5.78
C SER A 252 -4.32 -15.15 5.17
N MET A 253 -3.27 -14.62 5.82
CA MET A 253 -1.88 -14.74 5.35
C MET A 253 -1.37 -16.18 5.47
N LEU A 254 -1.62 -16.84 6.61
CA LEU A 254 -1.31 -18.25 6.79
C LEU A 254 -2.04 -19.13 5.76
N MET A 255 -3.32 -18.84 5.49
CA MET A 255 -4.08 -19.57 4.48
C MET A 255 -3.58 -19.33 3.04
N LEU A 256 -2.98 -18.19 2.73
CA LEU A 256 -2.31 -17.90 1.46
C LEU A 256 -1.02 -18.72 1.30
N HIS A 257 -0.22 -18.85 2.36
CA HIS A 257 0.94 -19.74 2.36
C HIS A 257 0.52 -21.22 2.24
N ILE A 258 -0.57 -21.62 2.91
CA ILE A 258 -1.17 -22.96 2.79
C ILE A 258 -1.66 -23.22 1.36
N SER A 259 -2.30 -22.25 0.68
CA SER A 259 -2.80 -22.49 -0.68
C SER A 259 -1.67 -22.65 -1.70
N ARG A 260 -0.54 -21.94 -1.55
CA ARG A 260 0.67 -22.15 -2.37
C ARG A 260 1.32 -23.51 -2.12
N TRP A 261 1.46 -23.90 -0.86
CA TRP A 261 1.98 -25.22 -0.47
C TRP A 261 1.08 -26.36 -1.00
N ALA A 262 -0.23 -26.15 -0.98
CA ALA A 262 -1.21 -27.08 -1.54
C ALA A 262 -1.11 -27.19 -3.08
N GLU A 263 -0.88 -26.07 -3.78
CA GLU A 263 -0.70 -26.06 -5.25
C GLU A 263 0.47 -26.95 -5.69
N ASP A 264 1.65 -26.76 -5.09
CA ASP A 264 2.83 -27.57 -5.37
C ASP A 264 2.54 -29.06 -5.13
N LEU A 265 1.91 -29.42 -4.00
CA LEU A 265 1.59 -30.81 -3.70
C LEU A 265 0.48 -31.41 -4.60
N ILE A 266 -0.48 -30.61 -5.06
CA ILE A 266 -1.46 -31.03 -6.07
C ILE A 266 -0.73 -31.40 -7.36
N ILE A 267 0.12 -30.49 -7.87
CA ILE A 267 0.91 -30.70 -9.09
C ILE A 267 1.84 -31.92 -8.93
N TYR A 268 2.55 -32.03 -7.80
CA TYR A 268 3.47 -33.14 -7.51
C TYR A 268 2.77 -34.50 -7.34
N SER A 269 1.46 -34.52 -7.10
CA SER A 269 0.63 -35.73 -7.01
C SER A 269 0.01 -36.20 -8.34
N THR A 270 0.16 -35.41 -9.41
CA THR A 270 -0.31 -35.75 -10.78
C THR A 270 0.37 -37.01 -11.33
N GLY A 271 -0.19 -37.61 -12.37
CA GLY A 271 0.43 -38.75 -13.05
C GLY A 271 1.72 -38.38 -13.80
N GLU A 272 1.77 -37.12 -14.22
CA GLU A 272 2.81 -36.47 -15.02
C GLU A 272 4.07 -36.17 -14.19
N PHE A 273 3.91 -35.73 -12.93
CA PHE A 273 5.03 -35.51 -11.99
C PHE A 273 5.29 -36.76 -11.14
N ASN A 274 4.26 -37.27 -10.45
CA ASN A 274 4.33 -38.47 -9.60
C ASN A 274 5.49 -38.42 -8.57
N PHE A 275 5.73 -37.24 -7.99
CA PHE A 275 6.76 -36.99 -6.97
C PHE A 275 6.28 -37.35 -5.57
N VAL A 276 4.98 -37.21 -5.30
CA VAL A 276 4.35 -37.57 -4.03
C VAL A 276 3.09 -38.41 -4.27
N ARG A 277 2.73 -39.22 -3.28
CA ARG A 277 1.45 -39.93 -3.23
C ARG A 277 0.80 -39.71 -1.87
N LEU A 278 -0.39 -39.13 -1.86
CA LEU A 278 -1.19 -38.91 -0.65
C LEU A 278 -1.64 -40.24 -0.03
N ALA A 279 -1.77 -40.25 1.30
CA ALA A 279 -2.38 -41.36 2.03
C ALA A 279 -3.90 -41.35 1.88
N ASP A 280 -4.53 -42.53 1.92
CA ASP A 280 -5.98 -42.70 1.67
C ASP A 280 -6.87 -41.94 2.66
N ALA A 281 -6.37 -41.61 3.85
CA ALA A 281 -7.07 -40.76 4.83
C ALA A 281 -7.23 -39.29 4.37
N TYR A 282 -6.47 -38.84 3.36
CA TYR A 282 -6.44 -37.45 2.90
C TYR A 282 -6.61 -37.31 1.36
N SER A 283 -7.11 -38.35 0.69
CA SER A 283 -7.34 -38.37 -0.77
C SER A 283 -8.57 -39.20 -1.10
N THR A 284 -9.49 -38.73 -1.96
CA THR A 284 -10.52 -39.63 -2.50
C THR A 284 -9.97 -40.43 -3.69
N GLY A 285 -10.73 -41.43 -4.15
CA GLY A 285 -10.35 -42.27 -5.28
C GLY A 285 -11.54 -42.63 -6.17
N SER A 286 -11.27 -43.11 -7.38
CA SER A 286 -12.31 -43.59 -8.28
C SER A 286 -12.57 -45.08 -8.09
N SER A 287 -13.84 -45.47 -7.93
CA SER A 287 -14.27 -46.87 -7.90
C SER A 287 -14.00 -47.64 -9.20
N LEU A 288 -13.77 -46.93 -10.32
CA LEU A 288 -13.43 -47.50 -11.63
C LEU A 288 -11.92 -47.48 -11.94
N MET A 289 -11.17 -46.56 -11.32
CA MET A 289 -9.74 -46.33 -11.59
C MET A 289 -8.94 -46.38 -10.27
N PRO A 290 -8.55 -47.56 -9.77
CA PRO A 290 -7.94 -47.73 -8.45
C PRO A 290 -6.54 -47.10 -8.31
N GLN A 291 -5.93 -46.69 -9.43
CA GLN A 291 -4.69 -45.91 -9.43
C GLN A 291 -4.93 -44.41 -9.21
N LYS A 292 -6.12 -43.88 -9.52
CA LYS A 292 -6.43 -42.45 -9.41
C LYS A 292 -6.75 -42.09 -7.96
N LYS A 293 -5.83 -41.36 -7.33
CA LYS A 293 -6.09 -40.59 -6.11
C LYS A 293 -6.32 -39.13 -6.48
N ASN A 294 -7.35 -38.53 -5.91
CA ASN A 294 -7.67 -37.12 -6.03
C ASN A 294 -7.10 -36.37 -4.80
N PRO A 295 -6.55 -35.15 -4.93
CA PRO A 295 -5.95 -34.41 -3.82
C PRO A 295 -6.95 -33.53 -3.05
N ASP A 296 -8.15 -34.03 -2.75
CA ASP A 296 -9.30 -33.27 -2.21
C ASP A 296 -8.95 -32.46 -0.95
N SER A 297 -8.08 -32.99 -0.09
CA SER A 297 -7.60 -32.28 1.11
C SER A 297 -6.88 -30.99 0.74
N LEU A 298 -5.97 -31.04 -0.22
CA LEU A 298 -5.21 -29.91 -0.73
C LEU A 298 -6.09 -28.95 -1.54
N GLU A 299 -7.01 -29.48 -2.35
CA GLU A 299 -7.97 -28.66 -3.09
C GLU A 299 -8.90 -27.88 -2.15
N LEU A 300 -9.35 -28.50 -1.05
CA LEU A 300 -10.12 -27.83 0.00
C LEU A 300 -9.30 -26.82 0.80
N LEU A 301 -8.01 -27.08 1.07
CA LEU A 301 -7.10 -26.10 1.69
C LEU A 301 -6.94 -24.86 0.79
N ARG A 302 -6.70 -25.07 -0.51
CA ARG A 302 -6.62 -24.02 -1.53
C ARG A 302 -7.94 -23.25 -1.66
N GLY A 303 -9.09 -23.93 -1.68
CA GLY A 303 -10.40 -23.27 -1.73
C GLY A 303 -10.76 -22.49 -0.45
N LYS A 304 -10.33 -22.98 0.72
CA LYS A 304 -10.57 -22.33 2.02
C LYS A 304 -9.79 -21.03 2.20
N SER A 305 -8.69 -20.79 1.48
CA SER A 305 -7.98 -19.50 1.59
C SER A 305 -8.84 -18.34 1.07
N GLY A 306 -9.58 -18.54 -0.03
CA GLY A 306 -10.54 -17.56 -0.53
C GLY A 306 -11.66 -17.23 0.46
N ARG A 307 -12.14 -18.23 1.23
CA ARG A 307 -13.12 -18.03 2.32
C ARG A 307 -12.53 -17.18 3.45
N ALA A 308 -11.34 -17.54 3.93
CA ALA A 308 -10.64 -16.84 5.00
C ALA A 308 -10.38 -15.36 4.64
N MET A 309 -9.86 -15.10 3.43
CA MET A 309 -9.63 -13.75 2.90
C MET A 309 -10.92 -12.96 2.73
N GLY A 310 -11.96 -13.57 2.15
CA GLY A 310 -13.26 -12.92 1.94
C GLY A 310 -13.93 -12.48 3.24
N GLN A 311 -13.84 -13.29 4.29
CA GLN A 311 -14.32 -12.94 5.64
C GLN A 311 -13.56 -11.75 6.22
N CYS A 312 -12.23 -11.70 6.06
CA CYS A 312 -11.41 -10.59 6.53
C CYS A 312 -11.79 -9.27 5.81
N VAL A 313 -11.97 -9.31 4.49
CA VAL A 313 -12.43 -8.14 3.70
C VAL A 313 -13.85 -7.72 4.10
N GLY A 314 -14.74 -8.68 4.39
CA GLY A 314 -16.09 -8.43 4.88
C GLY A 314 -16.08 -7.64 6.19
N LEU A 315 -15.42 -8.16 7.23
CA LEU A 315 -15.36 -7.48 8.53
C LEU A 315 -14.68 -6.09 8.43
N MET A 316 -13.58 -5.98 7.71
CA MET A 316 -12.91 -4.68 7.47
C MET A 316 -13.85 -3.68 6.78
N THR A 317 -14.76 -4.15 5.92
CA THR A 317 -15.78 -3.31 5.28
C THR A 317 -16.87 -2.89 6.26
N THR A 318 -17.31 -3.77 7.17
CA THR A 318 -18.27 -3.45 8.23
C THR A 318 -17.73 -2.42 9.22
N LEU A 319 -16.45 -2.52 9.61
CA LEU A 319 -15.82 -1.57 10.54
C LEU A 319 -15.55 -0.19 9.91
N LYS A 320 -15.46 -0.12 8.57
CA LYS A 320 -15.05 1.08 7.84
C LYS A 320 -16.07 2.23 7.96
N GLY A 321 -15.74 3.19 8.81
CA GLY A 321 -16.49 4.45 8.97
C GLY A 321 -17.67 4.37 9.94
N LEU A 322 -17.72 3.37 10.81
CA LEU A 322 -18.64 3.36 11.95
C LEU A 322 -18.37 4.58 12.86
N PRO A 323 -19.41 5.32 13.29
CA PRO A 323 -19.23 6.40 14.26
C PRO A 323 -18.91 5.83 15.63
N SER A 324 -18.23 6.60 16.50
CA SER A 324 -18.11 6.20 17.90
C SER A 324 -19.50 6.17 18.56
N THR A 325 -19.86 5.18 19.38
CA THR A 325 -18.97 4.22 20.07
C THR A 325 -19.31 2.76 19.71
N TYR A 326 -20.18 2.10 20.48
CA TYR A 326 -20.72 0.79 20.13
C TYR A 326 -21.91 0.97 19.18
N ASN A 327 -21.92 0.24 18.07
CA ASN A 327 -23.03 0.16 17.12
C ASN A 327 -23.45 -1.31 16.95
N LYS A 328 -24.70 -1.57 16.58
CA LYS A 328 -25.22 -2.96 16.45
C LYS A 328 -24.51 -3.74 15.33
N ASP A 329 -23.95 -3.02 14.35
CA ASP A 329 -23.04 -3.49 13.29
C ASP A 329 -21.87 -4.32 13.84
N LEU A 330 -21.43 -4.07 15.09
CA LEU A 330 -20.36 -4.84 15.74
C LEU A 330 -20.79 -6.28 16.10
N GLN A 331 -22.06 -6.66 15.95
CA GLN A 331 -22.52 -8.05 16.03
C GLN A 331 -21.96 -8.90 14.87
N GLU A 332 -21.80 -8.32 13.68
CA GLU A 332 -21.21 -8.94 12.49
C GLU A 332 -19.71 -9.27 12.65
N SER A 333 -19.11 -8.96 13.80
CA SER A 333 -17.75 -9.42 14.14
C SER A 333 -17.71 -10.84 14.71
N VAL A 334 -18.84 -11.42 15.13
CA VAL A 334 -18.87 -12.72 15.81
C VAL A 334 -18.82 -13.87 14.79
N GLU A 335 -19.83 -14.02 13.93
CA GLU A 335 -19.89 -15.14 12.97
C GLU A 335 -18.64 -15.31 12.08
N PRO A 336 -18.09 -14.26 11.43
CA PRO A 336 -16.89 -14.43 10.62
C PRO A 336 -15.65 -14.72 11.47
N MET A 337 -15.55 -14.25 12.72
CA MET A 337 -14.48 -14.65 13.63
C MET A 337 -14.54 -16.15 13.94
N LEU A 338 -15.72 -16.65 14.31
CA LEU A 338 -15.93 -18.05 14.67
C LEU A 338 -15.58 -19.00 13.51
N ASP A 339 -16.09 -18.72 12.30
CA ASP A 339 -15.84 -19.57 11.14
C ASP A 339 -14.42 -19.42 10.58
N HIS A 340 -13.81 -18.23 10.65
CA HIS A 340 -12.42 -18.03 10.24
C HIS A 340 -11.46 -18.81 11.16
N ILE A 341 -11.63 -18.71 12.48
CA ILE A 341 -10.86 -19.47 13.48
C ILE A 341 -11.02 -20.97 13.27
N LYS A 342 -12.26 -21.45 13.04
CA LYS A 342 -12.49 -22.85 12.72
C LYS A 342 -11.80 -23.25 11.40
N THR A 343 -11.94 -22.44 10.36
CA THR A 343 -11.36 -22.72 9.04
C THR A 343 -9.84 -22.78 9.07
N VAL A 344 -9.18 -21.88 9.80
CA VAL A 344 -7.71 -21.91 9.99
C VAL A 344 -7.29 -23.12 10.83
N SER A 345 -7.95 -23.37 11.96
CA SER A 345 -7.62 -24.49 12.86
C SER A 345 -7.78 -25.86 12.19
N ASP A 346 -8.89 -26.07 11.46
CA ASP A 346 -9.11 -27.27 10.63
C ASP A 346 -7.97 -27.41 9.59
N SER A 347 -7.62 -26.31 8.92
CA SER A 347 -6.69 -26.32 7.78
C SER A 347 -5.27 -26.67 8.18
N ILE A 348 -4.77 -26.15 9.31
CA ILE A 348 -3.45 -26.51 9.84
C ILE A 348 -3.39 -28.02 10.18
N GLN A 349 -4.45 -28.55 10.79
CA GLN A 349 -4.52 -29.97 11.17
C GLN A 349 -4.58 -30.90 9.93
N ILE A 350 -5.31 -30.51 8.88
CA ILE A 350 -5.33 -31.25 7.61
C ILE A 350 -3.98 -31.15 6.88
N ALA A 351 -3.34 -29.97 6.83
CA ALA A 351 -2.01 -29.80 6.23
C ALA A 351 -0.95 -30.65 6.95
N ASN A 352 -0.99 -30.67 8.29
CA ASN A 352 -0.13 -31.53 9.10
C ASN A 352 -0.37 -33.02 8.84
N GLY A 353 -1.63 -33.46 8.80
CA GLY A 353 -2.00 -34.85 8.48
C GLY A 353 -1.50 -35.29 7.11
N VAL A 354 -1.64 -34.43 6.09
CA VAL A 354 -1.11 -34.65 4.75
C VAL A 354 0.42 -34.75 4.78
N LEU A 355 1.14 -33.80 5.37
CA LEU A 355 2.61 -33.81 5.39
C LEU A 355 3.19 -34.96 6.22
N ALA A 356 2.53 -35.36 7.31
CA ALA A 356 2.93 -36.50 8.13
C ALA A 356 2.80 -37.83 7.37
N THR A 357 1.82 -37.96 6.47
CA THR A 357 1.44 -39.26 5.87
C THR A 357 1.72 -39.42 4.37
N LEU A 358 2.00 -38.34 3.63
CA LEU A 358 2.34 -38.44 2.21
C LEU A 358 3.63 -39.22 1.97
N THR A 359 3.64 -40.08 0.96
CA THR A 359 4.80 -40.86 0.53
C THR A 359 5.53 -40.13 -0.58
N VAL A 360 6.83 -39.92 -0.43
CA VAL A 360 7.70 -39.30 -1.45
C VAL A 360 8.24 -40.38 -2.40
N GLN A 361 8.38 -40.05 -3.67
CA GLN A 361 8.83 -40.94 -4.75
C GLN A 361 10.21 -40.49 -5.26
N PRO A 362 11.31 -40.69 -4.48
CA PRO A 362 12.62 -40.12 -4.83
C PRO A 362 13.17 -40.63 -6.17
N THR A 363 12.79 -41.84 -6.60
CA THR A 363 13.14 -42.37 -7.93
C THR A 363 12.44 -41.63 -9.08
N LYS A 364 11.24 -41.06 -8.86
CA LYS A 364 10.52 -40.24 -9.85
C LYS A 364 11.03 -38.80 -9.89
N MET A 365 11.37 -38.25 -8.73
CA MET A 365 12.10 -36.98 -8.62
C MET A 365 13.43 -37.05 -9.37
N ALA A 366 14.26 -38.05 -9.07
CA ALA A 366 15.56 -38.24 -9.72
C ALA A 366 15.45 -38.51 -11.23
N ALA A 367 14.46 -39.32 -11.67
CA ALA A 367 14.21 -39.57 -13.09
C ALA A 367 13.60 -38.36 -13.85
N SER A 368 13.29 -37.26 -13.15
CA SER A 368 12.82 -36.00 -13.73
C SER A 368 13.91 -34.92 -13.77
N LEU A 369 15.12 -35.22 -13.29
CA LEU A 369 16.29 -34.37 -13.44
C LEU A 369 16.78 -34.45 -14.89
N ASP A 370 16.96 -33.29 -15.51
CA ASP A 370 17.30 -33.14 -16.92
C ASP A 370 18.75 -32.64 -17.07
N PRO A 371 19.57 -33.19 -17.99
CA PRO A 371 20.94 -32.74 -18.20
C PRO A 371 21.07 -31.24 -18.48
N PHE A 372 20.07 -30.61 -19.14
CA PHE A 372 20.09 -29.18 -19.42
C PHE A 372 20.01 -28.30 -18.16
N MET A 373 19.48 -28.82 -17.04
CA MET A 373 19.50 -28.11 -15.75
C MET A 373 20.92 -27.85 -15.23
N LEU A 374 21.92 -28.60 -15.73
CA LEU A 374 23.34 -28.44 -15.42
C LEU A 374 24.08 -27.51 -16.40
N ALA A 375 23.37 -26.82 -17.32
CA ALA A 375 23.97 -25.78 -18.15
C ALA A 375 24.53 -24.62 -17.29
N THR A 376 23.84 -24.28 -16.20
CA THR A 376 24.34 -23.31 -15.22
C THR A 376 25.62 -23.81 -14.56
N ASP A 377 25.70 -25.10 -14.20
CA ASP A 377 26.87 -25.71 -13.58
C ASP A 377 28.08 -25.82 -14.54
N VAL A 378 27.82 -26.01 -15.84
CA VAL A 378 28.82 -25.92 -16.93
C VAL A 378 29.34 -24.49 -17.08
N ALA A 379 28.46 -23.48 -16.96
CA ALA A 379 28.87 -22.08 -16.92
C ALA A 379 29.68 -21.76 -15.64
N ASP A 380 29.27 -22.28 -14.48
CA ASP A 380 29.97 -22.13 -13.20
C ASP A 380 31.35 -22.81 -13.21
N TYR A 381 31.52 -23.94 -13.92
CA TYR A 381 32.81 -24.60 -14.13
C TYR A 381 33.80 -23.67 -14.85
N LEU A 382 33.38 -23.01 -15.92
CA LEU A 382 34.25 -22.09 -16.66
C LEU A 382 34.56 -20.82 -15.86
N VAL A 383 33.62 -20.33 -15.03
CA VAL A 383 33.89 -19.21 -14.09
C VAL A 383 34.97 -19.60 -13.09
N ARG A 384 34.95 -20.82 -12.57
CA ARG A 384 36.02 -21.35 -11.69
C ARG A 384 37.38 -21.48 -12.39
N LYS A 385 37.41 -21.54 -13.73
CA LYS A 385 38.63 -21.46 -14.56
C LYS A 385 38.94 -20.03 -15.04
N GLY A 386 38.32 -19.00 -14.45
CA GLY A 386 38.63 -17.58 -14.68
C GLY A 386 37.93 -16.95 -15.88
N VAL A 387 36.98 -17.63 -16.52
CA VAL A 387 36.25 -17.11 -17.69
C VAL A 387 35.08 -16.22 -17.23
N PRO A 388 34.92 -14.99 -17.76
CA PRO A 388 33.82 -14.10 -17.38
C PRO A 388 32.43 -14.71 -17.61
N PHE A 389 31.52 -14.62 -16.63
CA PHE A 389 30.21 -15.31 -16.65
C PHE A 389 29.35 -15.04 -17.90
N ARG A 390 29.43 -13.84 -18.48
CA ARG A 390 28.73 -13.51 -19.74
C ARG A 390 29.21 -14.40 -20.89
N GLU A 391 30.51 -14.66 -20.95
CA GLU A 391 31.14 -15.55 -21.91
C GLU A 391 30.81 -17.03 -21.61
N THR A 392 30.89 -17.46 -20.35
CA THR A 392 30.58 -18.85 -19.96
C THR A 392 29.13 -19.23 -20.26
N HIS A 393 28.19 -18.31 -20.07
CA HIS A 393 26.80 -18.48 -20.49
C HIS A 393 26.67 -18.61 -22.02
N HIS A 394 27.47 -17.90 -22.82
CA HIS A 394 27.46 -18.10 -24.28
C HIS A 394 28.10 -19.45 -24.67
N ILE A 395 29.14 -19.89 -23.97
CA ILE A 395 29.80 -21.19 -24.21
C ILE A 395 28.86 -22.34 -23.83
N SER A 396 28.21 -22.28 -22.66
CA SER A 396 27.22 -23.30 -22.27
C SER A 396 25.97 -23.27 -23.16
N GLY A 397 25.52 -22.08 -23.62
CA GLY A 397 24.44 -21.99 -24.60
C GLY A 397 24.79 -22.67 -25.94
N ARG A 398 26.06 -22.63 -26.36
CA ARG A 398 26.54 -23.40 -27.52
C ARG A 398 26.63 -24.91 -27.25
N LEU A 399 26.85 -25.35 -26.00
CA LEU A 399 26.76 -26.77 -25.63
C LEU A 399 25.32 -27.30 -25.60
N VAL A 400 24.37 -26.51 -25.08
CA VAL A 400 22.94 -26.82 -25.17
C VAL A 400 22.52 -26.94 -26.65
N ALA A 401 22.85 -25.94 -27.46
CA ALA A 401 22.56 -25.97 -28.90
C ALA A 401 23.26 -27.14 -29.62
N LEU A 402 24.47 -27.55 -29.22
CA LEU A 402 25.14 -28.73 -29.80
C LEU A 402 24.40 -30.03 -29.42
N SER A 403 23.97 -30.16 -28.17
CA SER A 403 23.18 -31.28 -27.66
C SER A 403 21.84 -31.41 -28.40
N GLU A 404 21.11 -30.29 -28.58
CA GLU A 404 19.88 -30.22 -29.36
C GLU A 404 20.11 -30.61 -30.84
N ASN A 405 21.10 -30.00 -31.52
CA ASN A 405 21.36 -30.23 -32.94
C ASN A 405 21.88 -31.66 -33.25
N THR A 406 22.47 -32.35 -32.27
CA THR A 406 22.94 -33.74 -32.42
C THR A 406 21.96 -34.78 -31.86
N GLY A 407 20.89 -34.35 -31.18
CA GLY A 407 20.00 -35.24 -30.42
C GLY A 407 20.69 -36.04 -29.31
N THR A 408 21.89 -35.61 -28.89
CA THR A 408 22.72 -36.30 -27.89
C THR A 408 22.58 -35.56 -26.55
N PRO A 409 22.21 -36.20 -25.43
CA PRO A 409 22.11 -35.56 -24.12
C PRO A 409 23.39 -34.81 -23.74
N MET A 410 23.28 -33.64 -23.10
CA MET A 410 24.44 -32.77 -22.85
C MET A 410 25.53 -33.44 -21.98
N ASN A 411 25.15 -34.40 -21.14
CA ASN A 411 26.04 -35.26 -20.33
C ASN A 411 26.68 -36.44 -21.10
N GLU A 412 26.25 -36.70 -22.33
CA GLU A 412 26.74 -37.79 -23.20
C GLU A 412 27.62 -37.26 -24.36
N LEU A 413 27.75 -35.93 -24.49
CA LEU A 413 28.70 -35.31 -25.41
C LEU A 413 30.14 -35.72 -25.08
N THR A 414 30.88 -36.21 -26.08
CA THR A 414 32.28 -36.58 -25.92
C THR A 414 33.15 -35.38 -25.57
N TYR A 415 34.28 -35.60 -24.89
CA TYR A 415 35.26 -34.54 -24.61
C TYR A 415 35.72 -33.84 -25.90
N GLU A 416 35.87 -34.60 -26.98
CA GLU A 416 36.25 -34.12 -28.30
C GLU A 416 35.18 -33.16 -28.87
N GLN A 417 33.88 -33.48 -28.74
CA GLN A 417 32.79 -32.54 -29.09
C GLN A 417 32.76 -31.30 -28.18
N VAL A 418 32.94 -31.47 -26.87
CA VAL A 418 32.89 -30.37 -25.89
C VAL A 418 34.05 -29.39 -26.10
N SER A 419 35.26 -29.90 -26.31
CA SER A 419 36.46 -29.08 -26.60
C SER A 419 36.41 -28.34 -27.94
N GLN A 420 35.61 -28.81 -28.91
CA GLN A 420 35.33 -28.08 -30.15
C GLN A 420 34.40 -26.88 -29.94
N VAL A 421 33.60 -26.87 -28.86
CA VAL A 421 32.85 -25.67 -28.45
C VAL A 421 33.79 -24.67 -27.78
N ASP A 422 34.65 -25.11 -26.87
CA ASP A 422 35.67 -24.24 -26.27
C ASP A 422 36.91 -25.00 -25.77
N ALA A 423 38.09 -24.50 -26.13
CA ALA A 423 39.38 -25.12 -25.78
C ALA A 423 39.73 -25.04 -24.28
N ARG A 424 38.95 -24.30 -23.47
CA ARG A 424 39.09 -24.23 -21.99
C ARG A 424 38.36 -25.35 -21.25
N PHE A 425 37.62 -26.20 -21.97
CA PHE A 425 37.14 -27.47 -21.40
C PHE A 425 38.27 -28.50 -21.34
N GLU A 426 38.45 -29.10 -20.17
CA GLU A 426 39.32 -30.24 -19.94
C GLU A 426 38.47 -31.50 -19.64
N LYS A 427 39.11 -32.67 -19.53
CA LYS A 427 38.40 -33.96 -19.32
C LYS A 427 37.66 -34.06 -17.98
N ASP A 428 37.91 -33.13 -17.06
CA ASP A 428 37.18 -32.97 -15.80
C ASP A 428 35.76 -32.40 -15.98
N ILE A 429 35.39 -31.86 -17.14
CA ILE A 429 34.02 -31.38 -17.43
C ILE A 429 32.96 -32.46 -17.21
N ALA A 430 33.30 -33.73 -17.47
CA ALA A 430 32.42 -34.88 -17.20
C ALA A 430 31.99 -34.97 -15.72
N ALA A 431 32.78 -34.43 -14.80
CA ALA A 431 32.49 -34.43 -13.37
C ALA A 431 31.42 -33.41 -12.95
N VAL A 432 31.04 -32.47 -13.84
CA VAL A 432 29.98 -31.46 -13.66
C VAL A 432 28.58 -32.05 -13.90
N PHE A 433 28.47 -33.08 -14.75
CA PHE A 433 27.20 -33.75 -15.07
C PHE A 433 26.73 -34.69 -13.95
N ASN A 434 26.52 -34.13 -12.76
CA ASN A 434 26.13 -34.85 -11.56
C ASN A 434 25.22 -33.97 -10.68
N TYR A 435 23.93 -34.31 -10.62
CA TYR A 435 22.91 -33.52 -9.92
C TYR A 435 23.15 -33.39 -8.41
N GLU A 436 23.73 -34.41 -7.77
CA GLU A 436 24.09 -34.40 -6.34
C GLU A 436 25.17 -33.34 -6.07
N LYS A 437 26.22 -33.28 -6.91
CA LYS A 437 27.25 -32.23 -6.83
C LYS A 437 26.70 -30.83 -7.13
N SER A 438 25.73 -30.70 -8.02
CA SER A 438 25.06 -29.43 -8.31
C SER A 438 24.35 -28.91 -7.05
N ALA A 439 23.55 -29.75 -6.38
CA ALA A 439 22.93 -29.42 -5.11
C ALA A 439 23.96 -29.09 -4.02
N GLU A 440 25.01 -29.91 -3.86
CA GLU A 440 26.06 -29.68 -2.86
C GLU A 440 26.91 -28.42 -3.11
N ALA A 441 27.11 -28.02 -4.38
CA ALA A 441 27.83 -26.80 -4.73
C ALA A 441 27.09 -25.53 -4.29
N ARG A 442 25.78 -25.60 -4.02
CA ARG A 442 24.97 -24.48 -3.52
C ARG A 442 24.94 -24.48 -1.99
N SER A 443 26.14 -24.32 -1.42
CA SER A 443 26.47 -24.40 0.01
C SER A 443 26.64 -23.04 0.71
N ALA A 444 26.25 -21.93 0.07
CA ALA A 444 26.03 -20.67 0.77
C ALA A 444 24.79 -20.77 1.68
N LYS A 445 24.73 -19.98 2.77
CA LYS A 445 23.60 -20.01 3.71
C LYS A 445 22.26 -19.78 3.00
N GLY A 446 21.26 -20.59 3.35
CA GLY A 446 19.97 -20.63 2.66
C GLY A 446 19.99 -21.41 1.33
N GLY A 447 21.13 -21.99 0.93
CA GLY A 447 21.24 -22.86 -0.25
C GLY A 447 20.76 -24.29 -0.01
N THR A 448 20.81 -25.10 -1.06
CA THR A 448 20.22 -26.45 -1.11
C THR A 448 21.20 -27.59 -0.82
N SER A 449 22.46 -27.32 -0.41
CA SER A 449 23.38 -28.39 0.02
C SER A 449 22.88 -29.08 1.29
N LYS A 450 23.29 -30.33 1.50
CA LYS A 450 22.93 -31.12 2.67
C LYS A 450 23.33 -30.43 3.96
N ALA A 451 24.51 -29.81 3.99
CA ALA A 451 25.00 -29.04 5.13
C ALA A 451 24.12 -27.82 5.44
N THR A 452 23.75 -27.02 4.43
CA THR A 452 22.94 -25.81 4.63
C THR A 452 21.46 -26.10 4.87
N VAL A 453 20.95 -27.23 4.37
CA VAL A 453 19.61 -27.73 4.69
C VAL A 453 19.54 -28.23 6.14
N LEU A 454 20.59 -28.89 6.66
CA LEU A 454 20.69 -29.25 8.08
C LEU A 454 20.86 -28.01 8.98
N GLU A 455 21.59 -26.98 8.54
CA GLU A 455 21.62 -25.68 9.21
C GLU A 455 20.23 -25.05 9.28
N GLN A 456 19.49 -25.01 8.17
CA GLN A 456 18.11 -24.52 8.10
C GLN A 456 17.16 -25.27 9.07
N ILE A 457 17.27 -26.61 9.15
CA ILE A 457 16.48 -27.42 10.10
C ILE A 457 16.81 -27.05 11.56
N SER A 458 18.08 -26.80 11.87
CA SER A 458 18.49 -26.35 13.20
C SER A 458 17.90 -24.97 13.53
N VAL A 459 18.01 -24.00 12.63
CA VAL A 459 17.45 -22.65 12.81
C VAL A 459 15.94 -22.70 13.02
N LEU A 460 15.22 -23.47 12.19
CA LEU A 460 13.77 -23.65 12.33
C LEU A 460 13.41 -24.27 13.70
N ARG A 461 14.17 -25.26 14.17
CA ARG A 461 13.97 -25.87 15.50
C ARG A 461 14.21 -24.90 16.65
N GLU A 462 15.17 -23.97 16.54
CA GLU A 462 15.35 -22.92 17.55
C GLU A 462 14.18 -21.94 17.58
N MET A 463 13.61 -21.54 16.44
CA MET A 463 12.44 -20.65 16.37
C MET A 463 11.20 -21.24 17.07
N LEU A 464 11.05 -22.58 17.07
CA LEU A 464 9.94 -23.25 17.75
C LEU A 464 10.04 -23.22 19.28
N LYS A 465 11.25 -23.11 19.86
CA LYS A 465 11.46 -23.12 21.32
C LYS A 465 10.96 -21.85 22.04
N ALA A 466 10.66 -20.78 21.30
CA ALA A 466 10.22 -19.50 21.85
C ALA A 466 8.72 -19.52 22.23
N THR A 467 8.34 -20.38 23.17
CA THR A 467 6.95 -20.49 23.67
C THR A 467 6.51 -19.22 24.42
N LEU A 468 5.22 -18.90 24.34
CA LEU A 468 4.57 -18.04 25.33
C LEU A 468 4.58 -18.74 26.71
N PRO A 469 4.67 -18.01 27.83
CA PRO A 469 4.68 -18.62 29.16
C PRO A 469 3.35 -19.33 29.45
N GLU A 470 3.42 -20.53 30.04
CA GLU A 470 2.26 -21.42 30.30
C GLU A 470 1.19 -20.82 31.23
N THR A 471 1.45 -19.66 31.84
CA THR A 471 0.54 -18.93 32.74
C THR A 471 -0.79 -18.51 32.10
N ALA A 472 -0.94 -18.62 30.77
CA ALA A 472 -2.21 -18.39 30.08
C ALA A 472 -3.23 -19.55 30.21
N LEU A 473 -2.81 -20.74 30.65
CA LEU A 473 -3.68 -21.93 30.78
C LEU A 473 -3.63 -22.53 32.20
N GLY A 474 -4.28 -21.85 33.15
CA GLY A 474 -4.43 -22.35 34.52
C GLY A 474 -5.48 -23.47 34.66
N PRO A 475 -5.12 -24.68 35.10
CA PRO A 475 -6.08 -25.73 35.45
C PRO A 475 -6.51 -25.63 36.93
N HIS A 476 -7.80 -25.88 37.18
CA HIS A 476 -8.45 -26.07 38.49
C HIS A 476 -8.35 -24.93 39.53
N PHE A 477 -9.53 -24.49 40.01
CA PHE A 477 -9.67 -23.63 41.17
C PHE A 477 -9.33 -24.38 42.48
N GLU A 478 -8.41 -23.84 43.27
CA GLU A 478 -8.40 -24.01 44.74
C GLU A 478 -8.23 -22.64 45.43
N PRO A 479 -8.88 -22.40 46.58
CA PRO A 479 -8.86 -21.09 47.23
C PRO A 479 -7.63 -20.90 48.14
N ILE A 480 -6.72 -20.00 47.76
CA ILE A 480 -5.55 -19.64 48.58
C ILE A 480 -5.86 -18.41 49.46
N SER A 481 -5.56 -18.53 50.75
CA SER A 481 -5.90 -17.53 51.77
C SER A 481 -4.75 -16.59 52.15
N THR A 482 -5.06 -15.30 52.21
CA THR A 482 -4.33 -14.20 52.88
C THR A 482 -2.92 -13.81 52.37
N PRO A 483 -2.46 -12.56 52.61
CA PRO A 483 -1.32 -11.97 51.88
C PRO A 483 -0.09 -11.61 52.74
N THR A 484 1.10 -11.63 52.12
CA THR A 484 2.30 -10.96 52.68
C THR A 484 3.27 -10.47 51.60
N SER A 485 4.03 -9.41 51.91
CA SER A 485 5.22 -8.92 51.19
C SER A 485 5.05 -8.27 49.79
N LEU A 486 4.33 -7.15 49.71
CA LEU A 486 4.47 -6.16 48.62
C LEU A 486 4.94 -4.80 49.15
N ALA A 487 6.10 -4.78 49.83
CA ALA A 487 6.58 -3.59 50.55
C ALA A 487 8.11 -3.33 50.51
N MET A 488 8.90 -4.14 49.79
CA MET A 488 10.37 -4.09 49.89
C MET A 488 11.09 -4.36 48.56
N ARG A 489 10.80 -3.55 47.51
CA ARG A 489 11.57 -3.56 46.24
C ARG A 489 11.46 -2.30 45.35
N LEU A 490 10.94 -1.18 45.88
CA LEU A 490 10.59 0.01 45.08
C LEU A 490 11.33 1.31 45.52
N LEU A 491 12.49 1.18 46.18
CA LEU A 491 13.28 2.32 46.68
C LEU A 491 14.80 2.08 46.54
N ALA A 492 15.35 2.10 45.31
CA ALA A 492 16.81 1.98 45.11
C ALA A 492 17.40 2.49 43.76
N SER A 493 16.81 3.47 43.05
CA SER A 493 17.53 4.17 41.95
C SER A 493 16.83 5.45 41.46
N LEU A 494 17.12 6.59 42.07
CA LEU A 494 16.80 7.92 41.54
C LEU A 494 17.93 8.91 41.90
N ASN A 495 18.13 9.89 41.00
CA ASN A 495 18.91 11.14 41.10
C ASN A 495 20.32 11.19 40.48
N LEU A 496 20.46 12.02 39.44
CA LEU A 496 21.49 13.01 39.09
C LEU A 496 21.30 13.35 37.59
N ALA A 497 21.22 14.60 37.12
CA ALA A 497 21.18 15.91 37.80
C ALA A 497 20.28 16.88 36.98
N GLY A 498 20.07 18.12 37.45
CA GLY A 498 19.22 19.12 36.78
C GLY A 498 19.79 20.55 36.76
N GLY A 499 19.11 21.48 36.09
CA GLY A 499 19.48 22.89 36.00
C GLY A 499 18.32 23.80 35.55
N LEU A 500 18.27 25.03 36.07
CA LEU A 500 17.16 26.01 35.93
C LEU A 500 17.69 27.36 35.41
N VAL A 501 16.89 28.07 34.59
CA VAL A 501 16.84 29.55 34.49
C VAL A 501 15.42 29.99 34.11
N GLN A 502 15.00 31.20 34.53
CA GLN A 502 13.71 31.84 34.17
C GLN A 502 13.92 33.26 33.58
N GLY A 503 13.00 33.73 32.74
CA GLY A 503 12.35 35.04 32.98
C GLY A 503 12.58 36.25 32.03
N SER A 504 11.44 36.82 31.57
CA SER A 504 11.21 38.23 31.20
C SER A 504 11.70 38.77 29.83
N SER A 505 11.42 40.04 29.55
CA SER A 505 11.00 40.54 28.21
C SER A 505 11.44 41.99 27.86
N LEU A 506 11.13 42.39 26.61
CA LEU A 506 11.14 43.74 25.98
C LEU A 506 12.22 44.03 24.90
N SER A 507 11.87 44.98 24.03
CA SER A 507 12.59 45.53 22.87
C SER A 507 12.25 47.04 22.77
N PRO A 508 12.69 47.86 21.77
CA PRO A 508 13.57 47.58 20.63
C PRO A 508 14.67 48.65 20.35
N SER A 509 15.49 48.40 19.32
CA SER A 509 15.88 49.31 18.21
C SER A 509 17.38 49.39 17.85
N ARG A 510 17.65 49.38 16.53
CA ARG A 510 18.82 49.88 15.75
C ARG A 510 20.25 49.41 16.13
N ASP A 511 21.17 49.15 15.19
CA ASP A 511 21.19 49.31 13.72
C ASP A 511 21.88 48.12 12.99
N HIS A 512 21.93 48.15 11.66
CA HIS A 512 22.30 47.02 10.79
C HIS A 512 23.76 46.54 10.87
N ALA A 513 23.95 45.23 11.09
CA ALA A 513 24.81 44.39 10.24
C ALA A 513 24.47 42.89 10.42
N ALA A 514 24.42 42.13 9.32
CA ALA A 514 24.33 40.67 9.29
C ALA A 514 23.17 40.01 10.07
N THR A 515 21.92 40.34 9.71
CA THR A 515 20.76 39.50 10.06
C THR A 515 20.89 38.10 9.48
N THR A 516 20.60 37.08 10.30
CA THR A 516 20.18 35.75 9.83
C THR A 516 18.77 35.87 9.27
N ASN A 517 18.59 35.65 7.97
CA ASN A 517 17.31 35.84 7.29
C ASN A 517 16.35 34.66 7.52
N LEU A 518 15.78 34.57 8.73
CA LEU A 518 14.50 33.89 8.90
C LEU A 518 13.41 34.77 8.27
N ALA A 519 12.59 34.19 7.39
CA ALA A 519 11.64 34.94 6.58
C ALA A 519 10.43 35.47 7.38
N SER A 520 9.87 36.59 6.91
CA SER A 520 8.64 37.17 7.45
C SER A 520 7.39 36.50 6.88
N HIS A 521 6.28 36.59 7.62
CA HIS A 521 4.95 36.17 7.13
C HIS A 521 4.65 36.75 5.74
N SER A 522 4.89 38.05 5.53
CA SER A 522 4.68 38.72 4.24
C SER A 522 5.42 38.12 3.04
N HIS A 523 6.53 37.41 3.24
CA HIS A 523 7.19 36.67 2.15
C HIS A 523 6.48 35.34 1.85
N ALA A 524 5.94 34.66 2.87
CA ALA A 524 5.09 33.49 2.66
C ALA A 524 3.76 33.86 1.96
N GLU A 525 3.16 35.00 2.31
CA GLU A 525 1.97 35.52 1.62
C GLU A 525 2.24 35.78 0.13
N ALA A 526 3.34 36.47 -0.19
CA ALA A 526 3.72 36.81 -1.56
C ALA A 526 4.06 35.59 -2.44
N ASN A 527 4.39 34.44 -1.84
CA ASN A 527 4.76 33.20 -2.54
C ASN A 527 3.77 32.06 -2.32
N ALA A 528 2.59 32.34 -1.76
CA ALA A 528 1.66 31.34 -1.24
C ALA A 528 1.28 30.25 -2.26
N PHE A 529 1.11 30.62 -3.53
CA PHE A 529 0.79 29.72 -4.65
C PHE A 529 1.93 28.74 -4.97
N GLY A 530 3.17 29.23 -5.04
CA GLY A 530 4.34 28.37 -5.25
C GLY A 530 4.54 27.38 -4.11
N ILE A 531 4.26 27.80 -2.87
CA ILE A 531 4.32 26.95 -1.68
C ILE A 531 3.21 25.89 -1.70
N PHE A 532 1.95 26.29 -1.95
CA PHE A 532 0.82 25.36 -2.05
C PHE A 532 1.04 24.32 -3.15
N ASN A 533 1.48 24.74 -4.33
CA ASN A 533 1.75 23.82 -5.45
C ASN A 533 2.97 22.92 -5.21
N THR A 534 4.01 23.41 -4.51
CA THR A 534 5.14 22.55 -4.09
C THR A 534 4.68 21.43 -3.16
N VAL A 535 3.82 21.75 -2.18
CA VAL A 535 3.26 20.76 -1.25
C VAL A 535 2.26 19.83 -1.96
N LEU A 536 1.48 20.33 -2.93
CA LEU A 536 0.58 19.50 -3.74
C LEU A 536 1.34 18.49 -4.60
N ALA A 537 2.42 18.92 -5.26
CA ALA A 537 3.06 18.16 -6.33
C ALA A 537 4.05 17.08 -5.85
N GLY A 538 4.80 17.32 -4.77
CA GLY A 538 6.04 16.55 -4.52
C GLY A 538 5.91 15.02 -4.36
N MET A 539 4.71 14.48 -4.10
CA MET A 539 4.44 13.03 -4.14
C MET A 539 3.22 12.60 -4.99
N ARG A 540 2.56 13.52 -5.71
CA ARG A 540 1.48 13.21 -6.65
C ARG A 540 2.10 13.27 -8.05
N GLN A 541 2.33 12.09 -8.66
CA GLN A 541 3.36 11.86 -9.69
C GLN A 541 3.62 13.05 -10.62
N TRP A 542 4.90 13.41 -10.74
CA TRP A 542 5.34 14.64 -11.37
C TRP A 542 4.86 14.76 -12.82
N ASP A 543 4.30 15.93 -13.16
CA ASP A 543 4.21 16.40 -14.53
C ASP A 543 4.78 17.82 -14.65
N SER A 544 5.37 18.11 -15.81
CA SER A 544 6.28 19.23 -16.07
C SER A 544 5.57 20.60 -16.13
N SER A 545 5.18 21.20 -14.99
CA SER A 545 4.51 22.51 -14.99
C SER A 545 5.33 23.61 -15.71
N VAL A 546 4.77 24.17 -16.79
CA VAL A 546 5.45 25.09 -17.74
C VAL A 546 6.02 26.37 -17.10
N HIS A 547 5.70 26.60 -15.82
CA HIS A 547 6.05 27.77 -15.03
C HIS A 547 6.97 27.40 -13.83
N HIS A 548 8.04 26.64 -14.11
CA HIS A 548 9.07 26.22 -13.14
C HIS A 548 9.85 27.40 -12.49
N ASN A 549 9.26 28.06 -11.49
CA ASN A 549 9.86 29.21 -10.80
C ASN A 549 10.66 28.86 -9.53
N GLY A 550 10.79 27.57 -9.16
CA GLY A 550 11.53 27.13 -7.97
C GLY A 550 12.24 25.79 -8.14
N MET A 551 13.55 25.77 -7.89
CA MET A 551 14.23 24.55 -7.44
C MET A 551 13.85 24.29 -5.98
N ALA A 552 13.09 23.22 -5.71
CA ALA A 552 12.67 22.86 -4.35
C ALA A 552 13.69 21.91 -3.70
N PHE A 553 14.24 22.32 -2.55
CA PHE A 553 15.20 21.54 -1.77
C PHE A 553 14.49 20.89 -0.58
N VAL A 554 13.94 19.68 -0.78
CA VAL A 554 13.13 18.98 0.23
C VAL A 554 13.98 17.98 1.01
N PRO A 555 14.24 18.17 2.33
CA PRO A 555 14.79 17.11 3.15
C PRO A 555 13.80 15.94 3.17
N ALA A 556 14.25 14.77 2.75
CA ALA A 556 13.46 13.56 2.61
C ALA A 556 14.07 12.44 3.45
N GLN A 557 13.25 11.46 3.84
CA GLN A 557 13.72 10.24 4.49
C GLN A 557 13.11 9.01 3.82
N VAL A 558 13.94 8.15 3.23
CA VAL A 558 13.52 6.80 2.85
C VAL A 558 13.54 5.93 4.10
N PRO A 559 12.41 5.30 4.51
CA PRO A 559 12.35 4.46 5.69
C PRO A 559 13.27 3.23 5.60
N GLU A 560 13.63 2.70 6.77
CA GLU A 560 14.26 1.38 6.86
C GLU A 560 13.37 0.29 6.25
N GLY A 561 13.99 -0.73 5.63
CA GLY A 561 13.28 -1.82 4.96
C GLY A 561 12.93 -1.54 3.50
N THR A 562 12.84 -0.28 3.06
CA THR A 562 12.51 0.12 1.68
C THR A 562 13.47 -0.50 0.65
N LEU A 563 12.93 -0.98 -0.47
CA LEU A 563 13.71 -1.51 -1.59
C LEU A 563 13.98 -0.42 -2.65
N LEU A 564 15.16 -0.51 -3.27
CA LEU A 564 15.67 0.41 -4.30
C LEU A 564 16.37 -0.41 -5.40
N TYR A 565 16.36 0.07 -6.64
CA TYR A 565 16.82 -0.72 -7.80
C TYR A 565 17.64 0.12 -8.79
N HIS A 566 18.71 -0.43 -9.34
CA HIS A 566 19.57 0.23 -10.34
C HIS A 566 19.76 -0.68 -11.54
N GLY A 567 19.72 -0.13 -12.75
CA GLY A 567 20.03 -0.88 -13.96
C GLY A 567 20.80 -0.04 -14.97
N GLY A 568 21.54 -0.71 -15.86
CA GLY A 568 22.33 -0.01 -16.87
C GLY A 568 22.66 -0.91 -18.04
N ILE A 569 22.80 -0.30 -19.23
CA ILE A 569 23.12 -0.99 -20.49
C ILE A 569 24.57 -1.50 -20.58
N SER A 570 25.43 -1.13 -19.61
CA SER A 570 26.86 -1.44 -19.62
C SER A 570 27.16 -2.90 -19.26
N ALA A 571 28.37 -3.33 -19.62
CA ALA A 571 28.96 -4.58 -19.15
C ALA A 571 29.70 -4.43 -17.81
N GLU A 572 30.07 -3.20 -17.46
CA GLU A 572 30.90 -2.87 -16.31
C GLU A 572 30.02 -2.32 -15.19
N VAL A 573 30.32 -2.71 -13.94
CA VAL A 573 29.66 -2.17 -12.75
C VAL A 573 30.30 -0.82 -12.45
N PRO A 574 29.54 0.27 -12.31
CA PRO A 574 30.11 1.58 -12.04
C PRO A 574 30.72 1.65 -10.63
N ASP A 575 31.85 2.36 -10.50
CA ASP A 575 32.58 2.54 -9.23
C ASP A 575 31.81 3.38 -8.18
N THR A 576 30.68 3.95 -8.57
CA THR A 576 29.74 4.72 -7.75
C THR A 576 28.31 4.30 -8.07
N LEU A 577 27.37 4.47 -7.12
CA LEU A 577 25.94 4.42 -7.44
C LEU A 577 25.62 5.54 -8.43
N GLU A 578 25.27 5.21 -9.67
CA GLU A 578 24.87 6.21 -10.66
C GLU A 578 23.43 6.69 -10.41
N TRP A 579 22.50 5.76 -10.15
CA TRP A 579 21.10 6.04 -9.86
C TRP A 579 20.39 4.88 -9.13
N LEU A 580 19.22 5.16 -8.52
CA LEU A 580 18.32 4.18 -7.91
C LEU A 580 16.85 4.58 -8.12
N ALA A 581 16.00 3.68 -8.63
CA ALA A 581 14.54 3.82 -8.63
C ALA A 581 13.87 3.08 -7.47
N PHE A 582 12.63 3.42 -7.15
CA PHE A 582 11.77 2.67 -6.23
C PHE A 582 11.06 1.46 -6.86
N GLU A 583 11.12 1.30 -8.19
CA GLU A 583 10.49 0.21 -8.95
C GLU A 583 11.55 -0.63 -9.69
N ILE A 584 11.40 -1.96 -9.69
CA ILE A 584 12.41 -2.87 -10.25
C ILE A 584 12.39 -2.88 -11.77
N GLU A 585 11.24 -2.64 -12.37
CA GLU A 585 11.01 -2.81 -13.79
C GLU A 585 11.47 -1.62 -14.63
N HIS A 586 11.49 -0.41 -14.03
CA HIS A 586 12.21 0.73 -14.60
C HIS A 586 13.70 0.41 -14.74
N ALA A 587 14.33 -0.11 -13.69
CA ALA A 587 15.71 -0.60 -13.72
C ALA A 587 15.90 -1.78 -14.71
N GLN A 588 14.90 -2.65 -14.88
CA GLN A 588 14.95 -3.66 -15.95
C GLN A 588 14.92 -3.06 -17.36
N ASN A 589 14.22 -1.96 -17.61
CA ASN A 589 14.22 -1.32 -18.93
C ASN A 589 15.61 -0.78 -19.30
N PHE A 590 16.32 -0.15 -18.36
CA PHE A 590 17.71 0.25 -18.58
C PHE A 590 18.69 -0.94 -18.65
N ALA A 591 18.35 -2.09 -18.06
CA ALA A 591 19.09 -3.33 -18.26
C ALA A 591 18.83 -4.02 -19.62
N ARG A 592 17.77 -3.62 -20.35
CA ARG A 592 17.36 -4.20 -21.64
C ARG A 592 17.91 -3.37 -22.81
N SER A 593 18.94 -3.89 -23.47
CA SER A 593 19.39 -3.36 -24.76
C SER A 593 18.25 -3.40 -25.79
N PHE A 594 17.80 -2.24 -26.29
CA PHE A 594 16.82 -2.13 -27.37
C PHE A 594 17.29 -2.91 -28.61
N ARG A 595 16.68 -4.07 -28.86
CA ARG A 595 16.90 -4.82 -30.11
C ARG A 595 16.13 -4.12 -31.23
N GLY A 596 16.85 -3.38 -32.06
CA GLY A 596 16.26 -2.76 -33.24
C GLY A 596 15.89 -3.80 -34.29
N ASP A 597 14.61 -3.88 -34.64
CA ASP A 597 14.16 -4.37 -35.95
C ASP A 597 12.78 -3.79 -36.32
N TRP A 598 12.67 -2.46 -36.31
CA TRP A 598 11.48 -1.76 -36.78
C TRP A 598 11.50 -1.60 -38.30
N LYS A 599 10.70 -2.42 -39.03
CA LYS A 599 10.21 -2.09 -40.38
C LYS A 599 8.81 -2.67 -40.63
N PRO A 600 7.77 -1.83 -40.80
CA PRO A 600 6.43 -2.31 -41.14
C PRO A 600 6.32 -2.70 -42.63
N ARG A 601 5.79 -3.89 -42.92
CA ARG A 601 5.33 -4.30 -44.27
C ARG A 601 4.17 -5.29 -44.22
N PHE A 602 2.95 -4.79 -44.33
CA PHE A 602 1.83 -5.59 -44.86
C PHE A 602 1.90 -5.63 -46.39
N PRO A 603 1.55 -6.78 -46.99
CA PRO A 603 0.48 -6.78 -48.00
C PRO A 603 -0.77 -7.55 -47.50
N PRO A 604 -1.96 -7.30 -48.09
CA PRO A 604 -3.21 -7.89 -47.63
C PRO A 604 -3.34 -9.40 -47.95
N PRO A 605 -4.19 -10.15 -47.22
CA PRO A 605 -4.33 -11.59 -47.39
C PRO A 605 -5.13 -11.98 -48.64
N GLY A 606 -4.49 -12.66 -49.59
CA GLY A 606 -5.22 -13.43 -50.62
C GLY A 606 -4.51 -13.62 -51.97
N THR A 607 -3.67 -14.65 -52.11
CA THR A 607 -3.43 -15.38 -53.39
C THR A 607 -2.55 -16.63 -53.20
N LYS A 608 -2.68 -17.59 -54.12
CA LYS A 608 -1.81 -18.78 -54.34
C LYS A 608 -1.82 -19.10 -55.86
N PRO A 609 -0.91 -19.94 -56.40
CA PRO A 609 0.55 -20.01 -56.19
C PRO A 609 1.36 -20.03 -57.53
N GLY A 610 2.68 -19.76 -57.54
CA GLY A 610 3.47 -19.64 -58.79
C GLY A 610 4.96 -20.08 -58.74
N LYS A 611 5.40 -20.76 -59.81
CA LYS A 611 6.65 -21.52 -60.06
C LYS A 611 8.02 -20.75 -60.02
N LYS A 612 9.12 -21.49 -59.73
CA LYS A 612 10.56 -21.22 -60.08
C LYS A 612 10.89 -21.65 -61.53
N PRO A 613 12.13 -21.51 -62.14
CA PRO A 613 13.46 -20.99 -61.72
C PRO A 613 13.97 -19.89 -62.74
N PRO A 614 15.24 -19.75 -63.28
CA PRO A 614 16.63 -20.15 -62.91
C PRO A 614 17.80 -19.10 -63.12
N ALA A 615 18.98 -19.42 -62.55
CA ALA A 615 20.39 -19.27 -63.03
C ALA A 615 21.08 -17.94 -63.52
N GLY A 616 22.35 -17.74 -63.11
CA GLY A 616 23.37 -16.82 -63.70
C GLY A 616 24.69 -16.70 -62.85
N PRO A 617 25.95 -16.73 -63.39
CA PRO A 617 27.17 -17.00 -62.55
C PRO A 617 28.45 -16.10 -62.67
N GLY A 618 29.34 -16.11 -61.65
CA GLY A 618 30.78 -15.73 -61.70
C GLY A 618 31.21 -14.40 -61.00
N VAL A 619 32.49 -14.04 -60.73
CA VAL A 619 33.84 -14.70 -60.63
C VAL A 619 34.78 -13.85 -59.70
N GLY A 620 36.01 -14.29 -59.32
CA GLY A 620 37.09 -13.50 -58.64
C GLY A 620 38.48 -13.67 -59.31
N PRO A 621 39.67 -13.53 -58.65
CA PRO A 621 40.06 -13.05 -57.29
C PRO A 621 41.39 -12.18 -57.23
N ILE A 622 42.08 -12.10 -56.05
CA ILE A 622 43.51 -11.69 -55.75
C ILE A 622 43.76 -10.31 -55.03
N LYS A 623 44.87 -10.20 -54.26
CA LYS A 623 45.37 -9.17 -53.28
C LYS A 623 46.94 -9.13 -53.29
N PRO A 624 47.67 -8.33 -52.48
CA PRO A 624 47.65 -6.87 -52.15
C PRO A 624 49.07 -6.23 -52.43
N PRO A 625 49.46 -4.99 -51.99
CA PRO A 625 49.79 -4.64 -50.59
C PRO A 625 49.43 -3.16 -50.16
N HIS A 626 49.95 -2.75 -48.99
CA HIS A 626 49.85 -1.46 -48.26
C HIS A 626 50.08 -0.17 -49.09
N SER A 627 49.66 1.05 -48.69
CA SER A 627 49.01 1.55 -47.45
C SER A 627 48.19 2.84 -47.69
N GLY A 628 47.05 3.00 -47.02
CA GLY A 628 46.29 4.27 -46.97
C GLY A 628 44.77 4.05 -46.89
N ALA A 629 44.07 4.89 -46.14
CA ALA A 629 42.60 4.94 -46.11
C ALA A 629 42.08 5.94 -47.19
N PRO A 630 40.78 5.98 -47.58
CA PRO A 630 39.61 5.35 -46.93
C PRO A 630 38.58 4.69 -47.90
N LYS A 631 37.41 4.33 -47.32
CA LYS A 631 36.08 4.01 -47.95
C LYS A 631 35.86 2.62 -48.57
N GLY A 632 34.93 1.88 -47.95
CA GLY A 632 33.88 1.14 -48.68
C GLY A 632 34.03 -0.39 -48.82
N GLY A 633 33.44 -1.16 -47.89
CA GLY A 633 33.25 -2.60 -48.05
C GLY A 633 33.02 -3.31 -46.71
N HIS A 634 31.82 -3.89 -46.53
CA HIS A 634 31.32 -4.68 -45.38
C HIS A 634 32.18 -4.74 -44.09
N ARG A 635 31.66 -4.14 -43.01
CA ARG A 635 31.75 -4.80 -41.69
C ARG A 635 30.76 -5.98 -41.67
N PRO A 636 31.05 -7.07 -40.93
CA PRO A 636 30.05 -8.07 -40.58
C PRO A 636 28.98 -7.46 -39.66
N ASP A 637 27.89 -8.19 -39.44
CA ASP A 637 26.82 -7.80 -38.51
C ASP A 637 27.39 -7.64 -37.09
N ASP A 638 27.56 -6.39 -36.66
CA ASP A 638 28.12 -5.97 -35.36
C ASP A 638 27.07 -6.16 -34.25
N ASN A 639 26.54 -7.39 -34.13
CA ASN A 639 25.43 -7.78 -33.27
C ASN A 639 25.92 -8.04 -31.82
N THR A 640 26.85 -7.21 -31.35
CA THR A 640 27.41 -7.24 -30.00
C THR A 640 26.40 -6.68 -29.01
N GLY A 641 25.35 -7.45 -28.74
CA GLY A 641 24.32 -7.11 -27.77
C GLY A 641 24.91 -6.96 -26.37
N HIS A 642 25.22 -5.72 -25.98
CA HIS A 642 25.63 -5.37 -24.62
C HIS A 642 24.49 -5.76 -23.66
N ARG A 643 24.67 -6.86 -22.92
CA ARG A 643 23.75 -7.20 -21.83
C ARG A 643 23.84 -6.08 -20.78
N GLY A 644 22.72 -5.63 -20.24
CA GLY A 644 22.76 -4.75 -19.08
C GLY A 644 23.04 -5.52 -17.78
N TYR A 645 22.94 -4.79 -16.66
CA TYR A 645 22.88 -5.33 -15.30
C TYR A 645 21.64 -4.79 -14.57
N LEU A 646 21.22 -5.48 -13.51
CA LEU A 646 20.17 -5.06 -12.58
C LEU A 646 20.62 -5.39 -11.15
N HIS A 647 20.59 -4.39 -10.26
CA HIS A 647 20.87 -4.55 -8.84
C HIS A 647 19.67 -4.16 -7.99
N THR A 648 19.48 -4.87 -6.87
CA THR A 648 18.48 -4.56 -5.84
C THR A 648 19.20 -4.24 -4.54
N TYR A 649 18.77 -3.16 -3.89
CA TYR A 649 19.28 -2.67 -2.61
C TYR A 649 18.13 -2.58 -1.61
N ARG A 650 18.46 -2.62 -0.32
CA ARG A 650 17.49 -2.39 0.78
C ARG A 650 18.07 -1.35 1.74
N ALA A 651 17.25 -0.39 2.15
CA ALA A 651 17.59 0.52 3.24
C ALA A 651 17.72 -0.29 4.56
N THR A 652 18.92 -0.35 5.13
CA THR A 652 19.24 -1.06 6.40
C THR A 652 19.16 -0.16 7.64
N ARG A 653 18.65 1.06 7.45
CA ARG A 653 18.34 2.11 8.41
C ARG A 653 17.58 3.20 7.66
N PRO A 654 16.94 4.19 8.32
CA PRO A 654 16.43 5.35 7.63
C PRO A 654 17.55 6.10 6.88
N LEU A 655 17.29 6.44 5.62
CA LEU A 655 18.21 7.19 4.76
C LEU A 655 17.73 8.64 4.65
N LYS A 656 18.38 9.56 5.37
CA LYS A 656 18.16 11.00 5.20
C LYS A 656 18.77 11.43 3.86
N MET A 657 17.97 12.10 3.03
CA MET A 657 18.26 12.49 1.65
C MET A 657 17.83 13.94 1.44
N LEU A 658 18.35 14.57 0.39
CA LEU A 658 17.90 15.89 -0.07
C LEU A 658 17.26 15.72 -1.45
N TYR A 659 15.94 15.71 -1.52
CA TYR A 659 15.19 15.64 -2.76
C TYR A 659 15.24 17.00 -3.45
N LEU A 660 15.55 16.98 -4.73
CA LEU A 660 15.66 18.16 -5.59
C LEU A 660 14.57 18.09 -6.64
N ASP A 661 13.58 18.96 -6.55
CA ASP A 661 12.66 19.23 -7.65
C ASP A 661 13.24 20.38 -8.48
N GLY A 662 13.48 20.17 -9.78
CA GLY A 662 14.14 21.18 -10.59
C GLY A 662 14.40 20.77 -12.04
N MET A 663 13.81 21.52 -12.97
CA MET A 663 13.99 21.43 -14.42
C MET A 663 13.67 20.07 -15.05
N ALA A 664 12.39 19.87 -15.37
CA ALA A 664 12.07 19.07 -16.55
C ALA A 664 12.71 19.73 -17.79
N ALA A 665 13.53 18.98 -18.52
CA ALA A 665 14.06 19.30 -19.85
C ALA A 665 14.86 20.63 -20.03
N ALA A 666 16.03 20.75 -19.41
CA ALA A 666 17.08 21.69 -19.84
C ALA A 666 18.23 20.98 -20.59
N LYS A 667 18.57 21.42 -21.81
CA LYS A 667 19.65 20.82 -22.64
C LYS A 667 21.05 21.28 -22.19
N ALA A 668 21.91 20.35 -21.78
CA ALA A 668 23.35 20.57 -21.57
C ALA A 668 24.20 19.70 -22.52
N MET A 669 25.41 20.14 -22.86
CA MET A 669 26.27 19.45 -23.85
C MET A 669 26.90 18.12 -23.38
N PHE A 670 26.60 17.67 -22.16
CA PHE A 670 27.09 16.40 -21.60
C PHE A 670 25.98 15.38 -21.33
N GLY A 671 24.73 15.69 -21.70
CA GLY A 671 23.57 14.80 -21.55
C GLY A 671 22.31 15.56 -21.10
N PRO A 672 21.14 14.91 -21.13
CA PRO A 672 19.94 15.45 -20.50
C PRO A 672 20.12 15.53 -18.97
N LEU A 673 19.82 16.71 -18.41
CA LEU A 673 19.62 16.89 -16.98
C LEU A 673 18.14 16.68 -16.67
N ASP A 674 17.73 15.42 -16.62
CA ASP A 674 16.48 14.97 -15.98
C ASP A 674 16.90 14.18 -14.72
N GLN A 675 17.38 14.93 -13.72
CA GLN A 675 18.22 14.38 -12.64
C GLN A 675 17.76 14.87 -11.26
N GLN A 676 17.06 14.01 -10.54
CA GLN A 676 16.87 14.17 -9.10
C GLN A 676 18.13 13.69 -8.37
N ASP A 677 19.17 14.53 -8.33
CA ASP A 677 20.43 14.23 -7.64
C ASP A 677 20.26 14.36 -6.11
N LEU A 678 20.06 13.23 -5.42
CA LEU A 678 19.93 13.19 -3.96
C LEU A 678 21.28 13.00 -3.28
N ILE A 679 21.62 13.93 -2.39
CA ILE A 679 22.86 13.89 -1.60
C ILE A 679 22.65 13.01 -0.37
N LEU A 680 23.44 11.94 -0.24
CA LEU A 680 23.56 11.16 0.99
C LEU A 680 24.44 11.91 2.01
N ALA A 681 23.90 12.17 3.20
CA ALA A 681 24.64 12.69 4.34
C ALA A 681 24.56 11.70 5.52
N THR A 682 25.67 11.05 5.88
CA THR A 682 25.67 10.02 6.94
C THR A 682 26.23 10.47 8.30
N LYS A 683 26.79 11.69 8.38
CA LYS A 683 27.33 12.29 9.61
C LYS A 683 27.13 13.81 9.67
N PRO A 684 27.17 14.44 10.86
CA PRO A 684 27.25 15.89 10.99
C PRO A 684 28.52 16.43 10.31
N ILE A 685 28.41 17.57 9.63
CA ILE A 685 29.49 18.14 8.82
C ILE A 685 30.46 18.93 9.70
N GLU A 686 31.66 18.38 9.92
CA GLU A 686 32.78 19.16 10.46
C GLU A 686 33.30 20.16 9.40
N PRO A 687 33.63 21.42 9.79
CA PRO A 687 34.05 22.47 8.87
C PRO A 687 35.46 22.22 8.32
N GLY A 688 35.55 21.40 7.28
CA GLY A 688 36.79 21.11 6.55
C GLY A 688 36.72 19.90 5.62
N TYR A 689 35.80 18.94 5.87
CA TYR A 689 35.71 17.71 5.10
C TYR A 689 34.47 17.64 4.21
N SER A 690 34.63 18.03 2.94
CA SER A 690 33.64 17.79 1.90
C SER A 690 33.70 16.34 1.40
N ARG A 691 33.21 15.39 2.21
CA ARG A 691 32.82 14.05 1.74
C ARG A 691 31.31 14.02 1.55
N VAL A 692 30.90 14.07 0.29
CA VAL A 692 29.62 13.51 -0.15
C VAL A 692 29.82 11.99 -0.12
N ASP A 693 29.04 11.27 0.68
CA ASP A 693 29.19 9.80 0.79
C ASP A 693 28.69 9.08 -0.47
N GLY A 694 27.83 9.75 -1.24
CA GLY A 694 27.40 9.36 -2.59
C GLY A 694 26.34 10.35 -3.12
N ILE A 695 26.21 10.41 -4.44
CA ILE A 695 24.99 10.90 -5.09
C ILE A 695 24.12 9.67 -5.35
N ILE A 696 22.84 9.74 -5.04
CA ILE A 696 21.84 8.84 -5.61
C ILE A 696 21.02 9.69 -6.57
N ARG A 697 21.06 9.43 -7.87
CA ARG A 697 20.04 9.97 -8.76
C ARG A 697 18.77 9.13 -8.67
N MET A 698 17.58 9.74 -8.60
CA MET A 698 16.32 9.00 -8.77
C MET A 698 15.80 9.18 -10.19
N GLU A 699 15.70 8.06 -10.91
CA GLU A 699 15.08 7.97 -12.24
C GLU A 699 13.67 7.32 -12.06
N ALA A 700 12.66 7.87 -12.75
CA ALA A 700 11.27 7.83 -12.27
C ALA A 700 10.60 6.44 -12.32
N GLY A 701 9.95 6.04 -11.23
CA GLY A 701 9.39 4.70 -11.08
C GLY A 701 8.20 4.38 -12.00
N PHE A 702 8.29 3.23 -12.70
CA PHE A 702 7.14 2.49 -13.21
C PHE A 702 7.26 0.99 -12.86
N GLU A 703 6.23 0.42 -12.23
CA GLU A 703 5.96 -1.02 -12.29
C GLU A 703 5.56 -1.42 -13.73
N ILE A 704 6.25 -2.41 -14.28
CA ILE A 704 5.78 -3.12 -15.48
C ILE A 704 5.12 -4.40 -14.99
N ILE A 705 3.78 -4.42 -14.92
CA ILE A 705 3.04 -5.65 -14.60
C ILE A 705 3.36 -6.72 -15.67
N HIS A 706 4.27 -7.63 -15.32
CA HIS A 706 4.69 -8.72 -16.18
C HIS A 706 3.83 -9.94 -15.86
N TYR A 707 2.76 -10.13 -16.64
CA TYR A 707 1.86 -11.28 -16.48
C TYR A 707 2.59 -12.59 -16.79
N THR A 708 2.99 -13.32 -15.75
CA THR A 708 3.74 -14.57 -15.87
C THR A 708 2.84 -15.79 -16.02
N GLU A 709 2.10 -15.90 -17.13
CA GLU A 709 1.75 -17.20 -17.73
C GLU A 709 1.34 -17.06 -19.22
N PRO A 710 1.56 -18.08 -20.08
CA PRO A 710 1.42 -17.95 -21.52
C PRO A 710 0.01 -18.31 -22.02
N TRP A 711 -0.85 -17.30 -22.20
CA TRP A 711 -2.11 -17.44 -22.95
C TRP A 711 -2.04 -16.74 -24.31
N PHE A 712 -2.70 -17.33 -25.31
CA PHE A 712 -2.66 -16.89 -26.72
C PHE A 712 -3.50 -15.64 -26.99
N GLY A 713 -3.03 -14.49 -26.51
CA GLY A 713 -3.55 -13.18 -26.89
C GLY A 713 -2.58 -12.07 -26.48
N PRO A 714 -2.34 -11.05 -27.33
CA PRO A 714 -1.58 -9.88 -26.90
C PRO A 714 -2.40 -9.12 -25.86
N VAL A 715 -1.90 -9.00 -24.64
CA VAL A 715 -2.29 -7.88 -23.77
C VAL A 715 -1.87 -6.62 -24.50
N SER A 716 -2.84 -5.83 -24.94
CA SER A 716 -2.55 -4.62 -25.71
C SER A 716 -1.73 -3.64 -24.87
N THR A 717 -0.92 -2.81 -25.53
CA THR A 717 -0.22 -1.69 -24.88
C THR A 717 -1.20 -0.83 -24.07
N PHE A 718 -2.43 -0.69 -24.58
CA PHE A 718 -3.54 -0.01 -23.91
C PHE A 718 -4.02 -0.74 -22.63
N GLN A 719 -4.18 -2.07 -22.60
CA GLN A 719 -4.53 -2.78 -21.37
C GLN A 719 -3.41 -2.74 -20.32
N TRP A 720 -2.14 -2.75 -20.74
CA TRP A 720 -1.01 -2.53 -19.84
C TRP A 720 -1.03 -1.10 -19.27
N LEU A 721 -1.19 -0.08 -20.13
CA LEU A 721 -1.28 1.33 -19.71
C LEU A 721 -2.52 1.62 -18.84
N ARG A 722 -3.64 0.94 -19.09
CA ARG A 722 -4.86 0.95 -18.24
C ARG A 722 -4.57 0.44 -16.82
N ALA A 723 -3.85 -0.68 -16.72
CA ALA A 723 -3.46 -1.24 -15.42
C ALA A 723 -2.41 -0.38 -14.70
N VAL A 724 -1.53 0.28 -15.47
CA VAL A 724 -0.61 1.33 -14.98
C VAL A 724 -1.42 2.51 -14.44
N ALA A 725 -2.11 3.30 -15.28
CA ALA A 725 -2.76 4.56 -14.89
C ALA A 725 -3.75 4.44 -13.71
N ARG A 726 -4.38 3.28 -13.53
CA ARG A 726 -5.30 3.01 -12.41
C ARG A 726 -4.62 2.66 -11.07
N ARG A 727 -3.30 2.43 -11.05
CA ARG A 727 -2.57 1.90 -9.89
C ARG A 727 -1.69 2.93 -9.15
N TYR A 728 -1.36 4.07 -9.76
CA TYR A 728 -0.49 5.07 -9.15
C TYR A 728 -1.22 6.17 -8.37
N ASP A 729 -2.55 6.10 -8.24
CA ASP A 729 -3.29 6.99 -7.33
C ASP A 729 -2.80 6.74 -5.89
N GLY A 730 -2.07 7.71 -5.33
CA GLY A 730 -1.38 7.62 -4.04
C GLY A 730 0.05 7.05 -4.03
N ILE A 731 0.70 6.81 -5.18
CA ILE A 731 2.11 6.33 -5.19
C ILE A 731 3.09 7.46 -4.80
N GLY A 732 3.47 7.46 -3.52
CA GLY A 732 4.60 8.25 -3.00
C GLY A 732 4.69 8.22 -1.47
N ALA A 733 3.59 8.61 -0.80
CA ALA A 733 3.48 9.00 0.62
C ALA A 733 3.96 7.98 1.69
N HIS A 734 4.37 6.78 1.29
CA HIS A 734 4.86 5.72 2.18
C HIS A 734 6.28 5.23 1.83
N ARG A 735 6.85 5.63 0.69
CA ARG A 735 8.19 5.20 0.22
C ARG A 735 9.30 6.21 0.51
N ALA A 736 8.95 7.49 0.54
CA ALA A 736 9.76 8.54 1.15
C ALA A 736 8.86 9.43 2.01
N GLN A 737 9.37 9.88 3.16
CA GLN A 737 8.73 10.86 4.02
C GLN A 737 9.34 12.23 3.70
N LEU A 738 8.54 13.19 3.25
CA LEU A 738 9.01 14.54 2.92
C LEU A 738 8.84 15.49 4.12
N SER A 739 9.93 16.15 4.51
CA SER A 739 9.88 17.23 5.50
C SER A 739 9.51 18.54 4.79
N TRP A 740 8.22 18.81 4.71
CA TRP A 740 7.69 20.03 4.11
C TRP A 740 8.16 21.31 4.83
N SER A 741 8.31 21.25 6.15
CA SER A 741 8.93 22.32 6.95
C SER A 741 10.41 22.55 6.60
N GLY A 742 11.12 21.53 6.10
CA GLY A 742 12.43 21.69 5.47
C GLY A 742 12.36 22.19 4.02
N ALA A 743 11.39 21.73 3.22
CA ALA A 743 11.26 22.00 1.79
C ALA A 743 11.28 23.48 1.43
N VAL A 744 10.46 24.26 2.14
CA VAL A 744 10.14 25.63 1.75
C VAL A 744 11.27 26.61 2.09
N ALA A 745 12.32 26.15 2.79
CA ALA A 745 13.57 26.89 2.97
C ALA A 745 14.16 27.39 1.63
N GLY A 746 14.02 26.65 0.52
CA GLY A 746 14.44 27.11 -0.81
C GLY A 746 13.69 28.35 -1.32
N TRP A 747 12.36 28.41 -1.09
CA TRP A 747 11.48 29.51 -1.51
C TRP A 747 11.61 30.78 -0.63
N TRP A 748 12.14 30.65 0.59
CA TRP A 748 12.34 31.79 1.49
C TRP A 748 13.58 32.64 1.21
N TYR A 749 14.43 32.21 0.27
CA TYR A 749 15.46 33.07 -0.30
C TYR A 749 15.00 33.66 -1.65
N PRO A 750 15.16 34.97 -1.90
CA PRO A 750 14.69 35.62 -3.13
C PRO A 750 15.64 35.34 -4.31
N PHE A 751 15.53 34.17 -4.92
CA PHE A 751 16.29 33.79 -6.12
C PHE A 751 15.42 33.45 -7.32
N ASN A 752 15.89 33.82 -8.51
CA ASN A 752 15.48 33.17 -9.74
C ASN A 752 16.32 31.88 -9.90
N THR A 753 15.73 30.73 -9.61
CA THR A 753 16.44 29.44 -9.64
C THR A 753 16.55 28.87 -11.06
N SER A 754 15.46 28.91 -11.83
CA SER A 754 15.37 28.30 -13.18
C SER A 754 14.58 29.12 -14.21
N SER A 755 13.95 30.23 -13.81
CA SER A 755 12.90 30.88 -14.62
C SER A 755 13.42 31.74 -15.77
N LEU A 756 12.69 31.68 -16.88
CA LEU A 756 12.79 32.56 -18.05
C LEU A 756 11.65 33.60 -18.11
N ASP A 757 10.72 33.60 -17.15
CA ASP A 757 9.62 34.58 -17.10
C ASP A 757 10.19 36.00 -16.86
N PRO A 758 9.91 36.98 -17.76
CA PRO A 758 10.34 38.36 -17.59
C PRO A 758 9.94 39.01 -16.26
N ALA A 759 8.84 38.58 -15.63
CA ALA A 759 8.39 39.11 -14.34
C ALA A 759 9.39 38.85 -13.19
N PHE A 760 10.22 37.80 -13.30
CA PHE A 760 11.18 37.36 -12.28
C PHE A 760 12.65 37.64 -12.67
N ALA A 761 12.87 38.49 -13.68
CA ALA A 761 14.21 38.87 -14.14
C ALA A 761 15.00 39.74 -13.14
N SER A 762 14.34 40.31 -12.13
CA SER A 762 14.94 41.15 -11.09
C SER A 762 15.51 40.37 -9.89
N LEU A 763 15.14 39.09 -9.73
CA LEU A 763 15.65 38.24 -8.65
C LEU A 763 17.02 37.67 -9.03
N PRO A 764 18.04 37.74 -8.14
CA PRO A 764 19.38 37.20 -8.43
C PRO A 764 19.33 35.70 -8.70
N ARG A 765 20.12 35.21 -9.67
CA ARG A 765 20.17 33.77 -9.95
C ARG A 765 20.93 33.00 -8.87
N PHE A 766 20.58 31.73 -8.62
CA PHE A 766 21.28 30.90 -7.62
C PHE A 766 22.79 30.74 -7.90
N GLU A 767 23.18 30.66 -9.18
CA GLU A 767 24.58 30.70 -9.62
C GLU A 767 25.29 32.04 -9.31
N GLN A 768 24.53 33.12 -9.25
CA GLN A 768 24.99 34.49 -8.99
C GLN A 768 24.92 34.85 -7.49
N ALA A 769 24.28 34.02 -6.66
CA ALA A 769 24.18 34.22 -5.22
C ALA A 769 25.57 34.25 -4.56
N SER A 770 25.79 35.18 -3.63
CA SER A 770 27.11 35.36 -3.01
C SER A 770 27.56 34.12 -2.22
N PRO A 771 28.88 33.89 -2.05
CA PRO A 771 29.37 32.75 -1.26
C PRO A 771 28.81 32.70 0.17
N LYS A 772 28.63 33.85 0.82
CA LYS A 772 27.98 33.96 2.13
C LYS A 772 26.51 33.51 2.09
N MET A 773 25.79 33.90 1.05
CA MET A 773 24.38 33.56 0.88
C MET A 773 24.21 32.06 0.62
N ARG A 774 25.03 31.48 -0.28
CA ARG A 774 25.04 30.02 -0.52
C ARG A 774 25.48 29.20 0.70
N ALA A 775 26.34 29.76 1.56
CA ALA A 775 26.68 29.16 2.83
C ALA A 775 25.51 29.17 3.83
N ALA A 776 24.65 30.19 3.83
CA ALA A 776 23.45 30.24 4.68
C ALA A 776 22.41 29.19 4.25
N ILE A 777 22.04 29.15 2.96
CA ILE A 777 21.13 28.13 2.41
C ILE A 777 21.63 26.72 2.74
N ARG A 778 22.93 26.48 2.57
CA ARG A 778 23.58 25.20 2.91
C ARG A 778 23.51 24.91 4.41
N ALA A 779 23.71 25.90 5.28
CA ALA A 779 23.65 25.72 6.72
C ALA A 779 22.23 25.33 7.18
N ASP A 780 21.20 26.00 6.67
CA ASP A 780 19.80 25.71 7.03
C ASP A 780 19.38 24.29 6.57
N VAL A 781 19.70 23.93 5.32
CA VAL A 781 19.43 22.59 4.77
C VAL A 781 20.19 21.50 5.54
N VAL A 782 21.48 21.71 5.84
CA VAL A 782 22.27 20.79 6.66
C VAL A 782 21.72 20.69 8.08
N GLN A 783 21.25 21.80 8.67
CA GLN A 783 20.63 21.81 9.98
C GLN A 783 19.32 20.99 10.00
N ALA A 784 18.47 21.13 8.97
CA ALA A 784 17.25 20.35 8.82
C ALA A 784 17.51 18.84 8.59
N MET A 785 18.54 18.49 7.81
CA MET A 785 18.97 17.10 7.64
C MET A 785 19.66 16.52 8.89
N SER A 786 20.34 17.35 9.68
CA SER A 786 21.06 16.90 10.88
C SER A 786 20.15 16.55 12.05
N GLN A 787 18.98 17.20 12.16
CA GLN A 787 18.01 16.91 13.22
C GLN A 787 17.42 15.50 13.09
N ASP A 788 17.22 14.83 14.21
CA ASP A 788 16.49 13.56 14.24
C ASP A 788 14.99 13.82 14.28
N TRP A 789 14.29 13.22 13.32
CA TRP A 789 12.86 13.44 13.13
C TRP A 789 12.09 12.59 14.15
N PRO A 790 11.34 13.20 15.08
CA PRO A 790 10.58 12.45 16.07
C PRO A 790 9.40 11.73 15.41
N PRO A 791 9.11 10.46 15.74
CA PRO A 791 7.88 9.83 15.31
C PRO A 791 6.67 10.59 15.87
N ALA A 792 5.74 10.97 14.99
CA ALA A 792 4.46 11.62 15.28
C ALA A 792 4.50 13.05 15.87
N ALA A 793 5.38 13.94 15.40
CA ALA A 793 5.29 15.38 15.70
C ALA A 793 5.46 16.33 14.48
N SER A 794 5.20 15.84 13.27
CA SER A 794 5.14 16.63 12.03
C SER A 794 3.70 16.91 11.62
N VAL A 795 3.40 18.12 11.15
CA VAL A 795 2.13 18.37 10.43
C VAL A 795 2.18 17.64 9.10
N ASP A 796 1.14 16.87 8.78
CA ASP A 796 0.96 16.34 7.42
C ASP A 796 0.37 17.42 6.50
N TRP A 797 1.25 18.34 6.07
CA TRP A 797 0.88 19.40 5.14
C TRP A 797 0.44 18.87 3.76
N GLN A 798 0.90 17.69 3.35
CA GLN A 798 0.39 17.01 2.14
C GLN A 798 -1.10 16.67 2.35
N SER A 799 -1.48 15.98 3.43
CA SER A 799 -2.90 15.69 3.71
C SER A 799 -3.79 16.95 3.77
N VAL A 800 -3.28 18.08 4.29
CA VAL A 800 -4.04 19.35 4.30
C VAL A 800 -4.26 19.87 2.88
N VAL A 801 -3.21 19.92 2.07
CA VAL A 801 -3.30 20.35 0.66
C VAL A 801 -4.14 19.38 -0.17
N ASP A 802 -4.05 18.08 0.10
CA ASP A 802 -4.82 17.01 -0.54
C ASP A 802 -6.32 17.12 -0.24
N MET A 803 -6.70 17.55 0.97
CA MET A 803 -8.09 17.87 1.30
C MET A 803 -8.60 19.11 0.56
N VAL A 804 -7.80 20.20 0.50
CA VAL A 804 -8.18 21.43 -0.23
C VAL A 804 -8.29 21.16 -1.73
N ALA A 805 -7.29 20.51 -2.32
CA ALA A 805 -7.29 20.09 -3.71
C ALA A 805 -8.46 19.12 -3.97
N GLY A 806 -8.53 17.97 -3.30
CA GLY A 806 -9.59 16.99 -3.50
C GLY A 806 -11.03 17.52 -3.32
N ARG A 807 -11.21 18.61 -2.58
CA ARG A 807 -12.49 19.33 -2.47
C ARG A 807 -12.79 20.21 -3.69
N PHE A 808 -11.80 20.92 -4.24
CA PHE A 808 -12.00 22.00 -5.22
C PHE A 808 -11.38 21.76 -6.61
N SER A 809 -10.22 21.10 -6.74
CA SER A 809 -9.47 20.90 -8.00
C SER A 809 -10.37 20.47 -9.15
N ARG A 810 -10.96 19.28 -8.96
CA ARG A 810 -11.87 18.60 -9.85
C ARG A 810 -13.09 19.41 -10.27
N ARG A 811 -13.46 20.43 -9.48
CA ARG A 811 -14.63 21.29 -9.68
C ARG A 811 -14.28 22.59 -10.39
N LEU A 812 -13.26 23.34 -9.96
CA LEU A 812 -12.97 24.63 -10.60
C LEU A 812 -12.49 24.45 -12.04
N GLU A 813 -11.74 23.38 -12.34
CA GLU A 813 -11.35 23.04 -13.71
C GLU A 813 -12.57 22.84 -14.62
N ALA A 814 -13.57 22.08 -14.15
CA ALA A 814 -14.81 21.81 -14.88
C ALA A 814 -15.69 23.06 -15.00
N LEU A 815 -15.58 24.00 -14.07
CA LEU A 815 -16.23 25.32 -14.11
C LEU A 815 -15.49 26.32 -15.02
N ALA A 816 -14.17 26.18 -15.17
CA ALA A 816 -13.33 27.06 -15.97
C ALA A 816 -13.29 26.67 -17.47
N ALA A 817 -13.59 25.42 -17.81
CA ALA A 817 -13.60 24.93 -19.19
C ALA A 817 -14.44 25.81 -20.13
N ALA A 818 -13.94 26.04 -21.35
CA ALA A 818 -14.52 27.00 -22.30
C ALA A 818 -15.87 26.53 -22.89
N ASP A 819 -16.14 25.23 -22.82
CA ASP A 819 -17.33 24.52 -23.26
C ASP A 819 -18.24 24.07 -22.09
N ALA A 820 -17.94 24.50 -20.85
CA ALA A 820 -18.68 24.11 -19.66
C ALA A 820 -20.18 24.46 -19.77
N ASP A 821 -21.03 23.45 -19.59
CA ASP A 821 -22.49 23.61 -19.59
C ASP A 821 -22.94 24.63 -18.54
N PRO A 822 -23.62 25.74 -18.92
CA PRO A 822 -24.11 26.75 -17.99
C PRO A 822 -25.07 26.19 -16.92
N GLN A 823 -25.81 25.12 -17.21
CA GLN A 823 -26.67 24.43 -16.24
C GLN A 823 -25.84 23.72 -15.17
N LEU A 824 -24.78 23.01 -15.58
CA LEU A 824 -23.80 22.39 -14.69
C LEU A 824 -23.02 23.43 -13.87
N PHE A 825 -22.63 24.56 -14.48
CA PHE A 825 -21.91 25.65 -13.82
C PHE A 825 -22.70 26.19 -12.62
N VAL A 826 -23.96 26.57 -12.84
CA VAL A 826 -24.83 27.07 -11.76
C VAL A 826 -24.98 26.01 -10.67
N THR A 827 -25.22 24.76 -11.04
CA THR A 827 -25.44 23.65 -10.09
C THR A 827 -24.21 23.45 -9.20
N GLN A 828 -23.01 23.30 -9.78
CA GLN A 828 -21.79 23.04 -9.00
C GLN A 828 -21.34 24.23 -8.15
N VAL A 829 -21.51 25.48 -8.60
CA VAL A 829 -21.21 26.67 -7.77
C VAL A 829 -22.14 26.74 -6.56
N MET A 830 -23.44 26.51 -6.76
CA MET A 830 -24.44 26.56 -5.68
C MET A 830 -24.25 25.41 -4.68
N GLU A 831 -24.06 24.17 -5.15
CA GLU A 831 -23.84 23.00 -4.29
C GLU A 831 -22.55 23.09 -3.48
N THR A 832 -21.45 23.53 -4.08
CA THR A 832 -20.14 23.62 -3.40
C THR A 832 -20.16 24.67 -2.29
N ALA A 833 -20.88 25.77 -2.50
CA ALA A 833 -20.99 26.87 -1.55
C ALA A 833 -22.02 26.63 -0.43
N ALA A 834 -23.11 25.89 -0.69
CA ALA A 834 -24.25 25.74 0.21
C ALA A 834 -23.93 25.32 1.67
N PRO A 835 -22.97 24.40 1.95
CA PRO A 835 -22.64 24.01 3.33
C PRO A 835 -22.20 25.21 4.18
N TYR A 836 -21.45 26.13 3.60
CA TYR A 836 -20.81 27.23 4.33
C TYR A 836 -21.75 28.42 4.61
N PHE A 837 -22.97 28.43 4.08
CA PHE A 837 -24.04 29.37 4.46
C PHE A 837 -25.06 28.77 5.43
N ASN A 838 -25.29 27.46 5.37
CA ASN A 838 -26.42 26.81 6.07
C ASN A 838 -26.07 26.16 7.43
N THR A 839 -24.82 26.18 7.87
CA THR A 839 -24.43 25.70 9.21
C THR A 839 -24.90 26.69 10.28
N PRO A 840 -25.74 26.29 11.26
CA PRO A 840 -26.05 27.14 12.41
C PRO A 840 -24.79 27.35 13.27
N LEU A 841 -24.63 28.55 13.82
CA LEU A 841 -23.57 28.84 14.79
C LEU A 841 -23.67 27.86 15.96
N GLN A 842 -22.57 27.17 16.27
CA GLN A 842 -22.49 26.32 17.46
C GLN A 842 -22.46 27.21 18.71
N ASP A 843 -23.11 26.76 19.78
CA ASP A 843 -23.36 27.59 20.98
C ASP A 843 -22.08 28.05 21.73
N ASP A 844 -20.90 27.51 21.42
CA ASP A 844 -19.65 27.89 22.09
C ASP A 844 -19.15 29.32 21.77
N GLU A 845 -19.60 29.95 20.66
CA GLU A 845 -19.32 31.38 20.42
C GLU A 845 -19.90 32.30 21.52
N LYS A 846 -20.85 31.82 22.34
CA LYS A 846 -21.42 32.57 23.47
C LYS A 846 -20.46 32.75 24.66
N LYS A 847 -19.27 32.14 24.65
CA LYS A 847 -18.22 32.37 25.66
C LYS A 847 -17.31 33.53 25.24
N GLY A 848 -17.88 34.72 25.35
CA GLY A 848 -17.42 35.96 24.75
C GLY A 848 -15.92 36.29 24.80
N GLN A 849 -15.41 36.64 23.61
CA GLN A 849 -14.48 37.76 23.40
C GLN A 849 -14.51 38.32 21.96
N ALA A 850 -15.13 37.62 20.99
CA ALA A 850 -15.07 37.96 19.56
C ALA A 850 -16.19 38.87 18.99
N GLU A 851 -17.16 39.32 19.80
CA GLU A 851 -18.38 40.02 19.31
C GLU A 851 -18.12 41.37 18.58
N ASN A 852 -16.94 41.99 18.78
CA ASN A 852 -16.60 43.31 18.20
C ASN A 852 -16.03 43.28 16.78
N GLU A 853 -15.71 42.11 16.22
CA GLU A 853 -15.14 41.98 14.87
C GLU A 853 -16.06 41.20 13.92
N LEU A 854 -16.61 40.04 14.33
CA LEU A 854 -17.57 39.29 13.49
C LEU A 854 -18.86 40.09 13.18
N SER A 855 -19.20 41.11 13.97
CA SER A 855 -20.36 41.99 13.75
C SER A 855 -20.23 42.96 12.56
N LYS A 856 -19.07 43.02 11.90
CA LYS A 856 -18.80 43.91 10.75
C LYS A 856 -18.66 43.18 9.40
N SER A 857 -18.59 41.85 9.42
CA SER A 857 -18.33 41.02 8.24
C SER A 857 -19.61 40.63 7.50
N SER A 858 -19.53 40.57 6.17
CA SER A 858 -20.60 40.16 5.27
C SER A 858 -21.01 38.69 5.48
N PRO A 859 -22.20 38.27 5.00
CA PRO A 859 -22.54 36.85 4.90
C PRO A 859 -21.49 36.03 4.13
N GLU A 860 -20.93 36.62 3.08
CA GLU A 860 -19.93 36.04 2.18
C GLU A 860 -18.56 35.89 2.87
N GLU A 861 -18.04 36.94 3.54
CA GLU A 861 -16.77 36.86 4.29
C GLU A 861 -16.84 35.77 5.38
N ARG A 862 -17.96 35.69 6.11
CA ARG A 862 -18.13 34.62 7.11
C ARG A 862 -18.29 33.22 6.49
N ALA A 863 -18.70 33.13 5.22
CA ALA A 863 -18.66 31.87 4.47
C ALA A 863 -17.24 31.55 3.99
N VAL A 864 -16.43 32.55 3.61
CA VAL A 864 -14.99 32.41 3.34
C VAL A 864 -14.28 31.87 4.57
N ASP A 865 -14.48 32.46 5.76
CA ASP A 865 -13.83 32.02 7.00
C ASP A 865 -14.21 30.57 7.34
N ARG A 866 -15.51 30.24 7.38
CA ARG A 866 -15.96 28.83 7.59
C ARG A 866 -15.45 27.85 6.54
N CYS A 867 -15.24 28.31 5.31
CA CYS A 867 -14.66 27.51 4.23
C CYS A 867 -13.19 27.22 4.48
N VAL A 868 -12.39 28.24 4.82
CA VAL A 868 -10.98 28.10 5.19
C VAL A 868 -10.82 27.23 6.44
N ASP A 869 -11.51 27.55 7.52
CA ASP A 869 -11.37 26.87 8.81
C ASP A 869 -11.70 25.37 8.72
N SER A 870 -12.59 24.97 7.80
CA SER A 870 -12.94 23.56 7.59
C SER A 870 -11.76 22.64 7.21
N PHE A 871 -10.62 23.20 6.76
CA PHE A 871 -9.40 22.46 6.46
C PHE A 871 -8.33 22.54 7.55
N PHE A 872 -8.30 23.63 8.33
CA PHE A 872 -7.24 23.91 9.31
C PHE A 872 -7.65 23.62 10.77
N TYR A 873 -8.95 23.71 11.08
CA TYR A 873 -9.49 23.38 12.41
C TYR A 873 -9.16 21.96 12.92
N PRO A 874 -9.01 20.91 12.07
CA PRO A 874 -8.55 19.60 12.54
C PRO A 874 -7.08 19.57 12.98
N VAL A 875 -6.27 20.54 12.55
CA VAL A 875 -4.79 20.50 12.64
C VAL A 875 -4.24 21.46 13.69
N VAL A 876 -4.75 22.69 13.72
CA VAL A 876 -4.26 23.76 14.61
C VAL A 876 -4.40 23.43 16.11
N PRO A 877 -5.51 22.85 16.62
CA PRO A 877 -5.69 22.62 18.05
C PRO A 877 -4.83 21.48 18.64
N LEU A 878 -4.31 20.58 17.80
CA LEU A 878 -3.61 19.37 18.24
C LEU A 878 -2.10 19.57 18.46
N ILE A 879 -1.55 20.71 18.04
CA ILE A 879 -0.10 20.93 18.00
C ILE A 879 0.29 22.08 18.94
N PRO A 880 1.00 21.82 20.05
CA PRO A 880 1.17 22.81 21.12
C PRO A 880 2.02 24.03 20.71
N LYS A 881 2.90 23.88 19.70
CA LYS A 881 3.58 24.97 18.98
C LYS A 881 3.95 24.51 17.57
N PHE A 882 3.62 25.29 16.54
CA PHE A 882 4.24 25.16 15.22
C PHE A 882 5.73 25.55 15.26
N THR A 883 6.55 24.95 14.39
CA THR A 883 7.89 25.52 14.10
C THR A 883 7.74 26.82 13.29
N THR A 884 8.82 27.59 13.15
CA THR A 884 8.83 28.78 12.29
C THR A 884 8.45 28.45 10.85
N ALA A 885 8.90 27.31 10.32
CA ALA A 885 8.57 26.86 8.96
C ALA A 885 7.11 26.38 8.84
N ASP A 886 6.62 25.59 9.79
CA ASP A 886 5.20 25.17 9.83
C ASP A 886 4.26 26.37 9.86
N ASN A 887 4.59 27.39 10.64
CA ASN A 887 3.79 28.62 10.74
C ASN A 887 3.79 29.44 9.43
N LEU A 888 4.85 29.34 8.62
CA LEU A 888 4.92 30.00 7.31
C LEU A 888 4.22 29.17 6.21
N ILE A 889 4.25 27.83 6.30
CA ILE A 889 3.43 26.94 5.44
C ILE A 889 1.96 27.17 5.75
N TYR A 890 1.57 27.20 7.03
CA TYR A 890 0.22 27.52 7.48
C TYR A 890 -0.32 28.79 6.82
N VAL A 891 0.40 29.92 6.94
CA VAL A 891 0.04 31.20 6.28
C VAL A 891 -0.13 31.05 4.76
N ALA A 892 0.78 30.35 4.08
CA ALA A 892 0.69 30.12 2.64
C ALA A 892 -0.55 29.31 2.24
N LEU A 893 -0.79 28.18 2.91
CA LEU A 893 -1.93 27.30 2.62
C LEU A 893 -3.26 27.95 2.99
N THR A 894 -3.33 28.66 4.11
CA THR A 894 -4.50 29.46 4.51
C THR A 894 -4.83 30.51 3.47
N ASN A 895 -3.85 31.21 2.91
CA ASN A 895 -4.09 32.24 1.89
C ASN A 895 -4.57 31.66 0.54
N VAL A 896 -3.99 30.56 0.06
CA VAL A 896 -4.48 29.92 -1.18
C VAL A 896 -5.87 29.34 -1.00
N THR A 897 -6.14 28.70 0.14
CA THR A 897 -7.48 28.20 0.49
C THR A 897 -8.50 29.35 0.59
N ARG A 898 -8.10 30.49 1.17
CA ARG A 898 -8.92 31.70 1.27
C ARG A 898 -9.27 32.27 -0.10
N GLU A 899 -8.31 32.38 -1.02
CA GLU A 899 -8.61 32.81 -2.40
C GLU A 899 -9.52 31.84 -3.15
N ILE A 900 -9.35 30.52 -2.98
CA ILE A 900 -10.26 29.50 -3.54
C ILE A 900 -11.69 29.68 -3.02
N CYS A 901 -11.85 29.85 -1.70
CA CYS A 901 -13.14 30.10 -1.07
C CYS A 901 -13.76 31.41 -1.59
N THR A 902 -13.02 32.53 -1.56
CA THR A 902 -13.49 33.84 -2.02
C THR A 902 -13.99 33.81 -3.46
N ALA A 903 -13.22 33.30 -4.42
CA ALA A 903 -13.62 33.25 -5.82
C ALA A 903 -14.91 32.43 -6.06
N MET A 904 -15.11 31.36 -5.30
CA MET A 904 -16.34 30.55 -5.35
C MET A 904 -17.55 31.29 -4.78
N PHE A 905 -17.37 32.06 -3.70
CA PHE A 905 -18.44 32.87 -3.12
C PHE A 905 -18.74 34.13 -3.94
N ASP A 906 -17.74 34.73 -4.57
CA ASP A 906 -17.93 35.81 -5.56
C ASP A 906 -18.69 35.32 -6.79
N ALA A 907 -18.36 34.13 -7.31
CA ALA A 907 -19.11 33.49 -8.39
C ALA A 907 -20.57 33.24 -7.98
N ARG A 908 -20.84 32.71 -6.77
CA ARG A 908 -22.21 32.60 -6.22
C ARG A 908 -22.89 33.97 -6.14
N SER A 909 -22.19 34.98 -5.64
CA SER A 909 -22.72 36.35 -5.46
C SER A 909 -23.13 36.98 -6.79
N ILE A 910 -22.33 36.81 -7.85
CA ILE A 910 -22.67 37.28 -9.21
C ILE A 910 -23.90 36.57 -9.77
N LEU A 911 -24.01 35.23 -9.61
CA LEU A 911 -25.19 34.48 -10.03
C LEU A 911 -26.46 34.98 -9.31
N LEU A 912 -26.39 35.14 -7.98
CA LEU A 912 -27.53 35.58 -7.17
C LEU A 912 -27.91 37.05 -7.39
N THR A 913 -26.93 37.93 -7.63
CA THR A 913 -27.15 39.36 -7.94
C THR A 913 -27.92 39.55 -9.25
N ALA A 914 -27.77 38.64 -10.21
CA ALA A 914 -28.58 38.66 -11.44
C ALA A 914 -30.04 38.22 -11.23
N ALA A 915 -30.34 37.54 -10.12
CA ALA A 915 -31.66 37.00 -9.80
C ALA A 915 -32.10 37.34 -8.35
N PRO A 916 -32.26 38.63 -8.00
CA PRO A 916 -32.47 39.05 -6.60
C PRO A 916 -33.79 38.55 -5.99
N LYS A 917 -34.81 38.25 -6.82
CA LYS A 917 -36.06 37.59 -6.38
C LYS A 917 -35.87 36.10 -6.03
N THR A 918 -34.81 35.48 -6.54
CA THR A 918 -34.46 34.07 -6.33
C THR A 918 -33.53 33.91 -5.14
N ALA A 919 -32.57 34.83 -4.95
CA ALA A 919 -31.69 34.87 -3.78
C ALA A 919 -32.48 34.87 -2.46
N ALA A 920 -33.53 35.70 -2.38
CA ALA A 920 -34.41 35.79 -1.21
C ALA A 920 -35.17 34.49 -0.86
N HIS A 921 -35.25 33.50 -1.76
CA HIS A 921 -35.81 32.17 -1.46
C HIS A 921 -34.76 31.11 -1.11
N LEU A 922 -33.48 31.35 -1.39
CA LEU A 922 -32.39 30.41 -1.11
C LEU A 922 -31.82 30.59 0.31
N ASP A 923 -31.81 31.83 0.82
CA ASP A 923 -31.37 32.13 2.18
C ASP A 923 -32.52 32.01 3.22
N GLN A 924 -33.72 31.55 2.81
CA GLN A 924 -34.87 31.32 3.70
C GLN A 924 -35.16 29.83 3.89
N ARG A 925 -35.24 29.37 5.15
CA ARG A 925 -35.81 28.05 5.46
C ARG A 925 -37.26 27.97 4.98
N PRO A 926 -37.69 26.91 4.28
CA PRO A 926 -39.11 26.63 4.12
C PRO A 926 -39.75 26.39 5.50
N PRO A 927 -40.92 26.98 5.81
CA PRO A 927 -41.61 26.72 7.07
C PRO A 927 -42.08 25.26 7.11
N PRO A 928 -41.95 24.57 8.26
CA PRO A 928 -42.32 23.15 8.37
C PRO A 928 -43.84 22.98 8.21
N GLY A 929 -44.27 22.40 7.08
CA GLY A 929 -45.67 22.08 6.79
C GLY A 929 -46.22 22.63 5.47
N GLY A 930 -45.48 23.46 4.73
CA GLY A 930 -45.90 23.93 3.40
C GLY A 930 -45.88 22.80 2.35
N ARG A 931 -46.95 22.65 1.57
CA ARG A 931 -46.91 21.91 0.30
C ARG A 931 -46.24 22.78 -0.79
N PRO A 932 -45.64 22.20 -1.84
CA PRO A 932 -45.24 22.98 -3.01
C PRO A 932 -46.48 23.55 -3.71
N GLU A 933 -46.51 24.86 -3.92
CA GLU A 933 -47.38 25.48 -4.93
C GLU A 933 -46.69 25.47 -6.31
N ASP A 934 -47.49 25.66 -7.35
CA ASP A 934 -47.16 25.30 -8.73
C ASP A 934 -46.09 26.17 -9.42
N GLU A 935 -45.55 25.61 -10.51
CA GLU A 935 -44.85 26.28 -11.63
C GLU A 935 -43.95 27.48 -11.28
N LYS A 936 -42.78 27.17 -10.68
CA LYS A 936 -41.58 28.00 -10.85
C LYS A 936 -40.59 27.24 -11.75
N PRO A 937 -39.96 27.90 -12.75
CA PRO A 937 -38.97 27.24 -13.60
C PRO A 937 -37.77 26.77 -12.75
N PRO A 938 -37.05 25.70 -13.17
CA PRO A 938 -35.87 25.22 -12.48
C PRO A 938 -34.89 26.38 -12.20
N LEU A 939 -34.35 26.42 -10.97
CA LEU A 939 -33.50 27.50 -10.45
C LEU A 939 -32.47 28.02 -11.47
N ASN A 940 -31.85 27.08 -12.17
CA ASN A 940 -30.79 27.29 -13.12
C ASN A 940 -31.22 28.11 -14.36
N HIS A 941 -32.47 27.99 -14.85
CA HIS A 941 -32.96 28.78 -15.99
C HIS A 941 -32.90 30.31 -15.76
N VAL A 942 -32.98 30.74 -14.50
CA VAL A 942 -32.92 32.16 -14.12
C VAL A 942 -31.47 32.63 -13.93
N LEU A 943 -30.55 31.70 -13.63
CA LEU A 943 -29.15 31.98 -13.27
C LEU A 943 -28.18 31.80 -14.45
N ILE A 944 -28.51 30.97 -15.45
CA ILE A 944 -27.72 30.76 -16.68
C ILE A 944 -27.26 32.07 -17.35
N PRO A 945 -28.09 33.13 -17.51
CA PRO A 945 -27.66 34.39 -18.12
C PRO A 945 -26.55 35.14 -17.37
N ALA A 946 -26.24 34.75 -16.13
CA ALA A 946 -25.17 35.34 -15.32
C ALA A 946 -23.85 34.56 -15.38
N VAL A 947 -23.85 33.33 -15.92
CA VAL A 947 -22.64 32.48 -16.03
C VAL A 947 -21.49 33.20 -16.75
N PRO A 948 -21.70 33.93 -17.88
CA PRO A 948 -20.62 34.68 -18.54
C PRO A 948 -19.96 35.81 -17.71
N LYS A 949 -20.53 36.16 -16.55
CA LYS A 949 -19.95 37.11 -15.59
C LYS A 949 -19.27 36.43 -14.39
N ALA A 950 -19.74 35.25 -14.00
CA ALA A 950 -19.17 34.47 -12.90
C ALA A 950 -18.01 33.57 -13.34
N GLN A 951 -18.11 32.96 -14.53
CA GLN A 951 -17.12 32.05 -15.10
C GLN A 951 -15.72 32.69 -15.26
N PRO A 952 -15.56 33.97 -15.66
CA PRO A 952 -14.25 34.61 -15.72
C PRO A 952 -13.49 34.69 -14.39
N ILE A 953 -14.20 34.72 -13.25
CA ILE A 953 -13.55 34.68 -11.92
C ILE A 953 -12.94 33.30 -11.67
N ILE A 954 -13.68 32.23 -11.97
CA ILE A 954 -13.18 30.86 -11.83
C ILE A 954 -12.06 30.56 -12.83
N GLN A 955 -12.15 31.06 -14.06
CA GLN A 955 -11.08 30.98 -15.06
C GLN A 955 -9.81 31.73 -14.64
N ALA A 956 -9.95 32.94 -14.09
CA ALA A 956 -8.82 33.70 -13.56
C ALA A 956 -8.17 32.99 -12.36
N LEU A 957 -8.98 32.41 -11.46
CA LEU A 957 -8.48 31.64 -10.34
C LEU A 957 -7.76 30.35 -10.79
N VAL A 958 -8.36 29.52 -11.65
CA VAL A 958 -7.72 28.29 -12.15
C VAL A 958 -6.41 28.61 -12.87
N LYS A 959 -6.37 29.68 -13.68
CA LYS A 959 -5.13 30.17 -14.32
C LYS A 959 -4.08 30.66 -13.31
N LYS A 960 -4.49 31.17 -12.14
CA LYS A 960 -3.58 31.60 -11.07
C LYS A 960 -3.10 30.44 -10.19
N LEU A 961 -3.91 29.38 -10.09
CA LEU A 961 -3.60 28.18 -9.30
C LEU A 961 -2.72 27.19 -10.07
N ASP A 962 -2.81 27.13 -11.41
CA ASP A 962 -2.00 26.27 -12.28
C ASP A 962 -1.88 24.82 -11.77
N TRP A 963 -3.03 24.21 -11.45
CA TRP A 963 -3.10 22.95 -10.71
C TRP A 963 -2.60 21.76 -11.51
N ALA A 964 -1.64 21.04 -10.93
CA ALA A 964 -1.11 19.78 -11.44
C ALA A 964 -1.90 18.54 -10.96
N GLU A 965 -3.25 18.61 -10.89
CA GLU A 965 -4.03 17.37 -10.73
C GLU A 965 -4.25 16.73 -12.11
N TRP A 966 -3.44 15.70 -12.42
CA TRP A 966 -3.72 14.67 -13.43
C TRP A 966 -4.45 15.14 -14.69
N LYS A 967 -3.69 15.79 -15.59
CA LYS A 967 -4.24 16.53 -16.74
C LYS A 967 -5.33 15.75 -17.49
N ARG A 968 -6.52 16.31 -17.45
CA ARG A 968 -7.74 15.63 -17.88
C ARG A 968 -7.93 15.63 -19.38
N CYS A 969 -7.95 14.44 -19.96
CA CYS A 969 -8.70 14.19 -21.19
C CYS A 969 -10.19 14.06 -20.82
N TYR A 970 -10.94 15.16 -20.89
CA TYR A 970 -12.40 15.10 -20.71
C TYR A 970 -13.06 14.37 -21.90
N GLY A 971 -14.15 13.64 -21.64
CA GLY A 971 -14.99 13.07 -22.70
C GLY A 971 -14.52 11.75 -23.34
N CYS A 972 -13.50 11.07 -22.80
CA CYS A 972 -13.13 9.73 -23.27
C CYS A 972 -14.32 8.75 -23.18
N LYS A 973 -14.55 7.97 -24.23
CA LYS A 973 -15.59 6.93 -24.26
C LYS A 973 -15.22 5.76 -23.34
N TYR A 974 -16.18 4.88 -23.04
CA TYR A 974 -15.98 3.71 -22.17
C TYR A 974 -14.83 2.77 -22.58
N ASN A 975 -14.51 2.73 -23.88
CA ASN A 975 -13.41 1.96 -24.49
C ASN A 975 -12.15 2.80 -24.77
N GLU A 976 -12.10 4.05 -24.31
CA GLU A 976 -10.98 4.96 -24.42
C GLU A 976 -10.45 5.31 -23.03
N GLU A 977 -9.16 5.60 -22.90
CA GLU A 977 -8.59 6.13 -21.66
C GLU A 977 -7.65 7.31 -21.94
N CYS A 978 -7.59 8.19 -20.95
CA CYS A 978 -6.69 9.33 -20.96
C CYS A 978 -5.27 8.84 -20.70
N PHE A 979 -4.34 9.14 -21.62
CA PHE A 979 -2.94 8.79 -21.45
C PHE A 979 -2.06 10.01 -21.72
N ILE A 980 -1.24 10.34 -20.72
CA ILE A 980 -0.17 11.33 -20.83
C ILE A 980 1.12 10.53 -21.05
N ALA A 981 1.67 10.60 -22.26
CA ALA A 981 2.85 9.83 -22.59
C ALA A 981 4.10 10.47 -21.98
N MET A 982 4.72 9.78 -21.01
CA MET A 982 6.04 10.15 -20.45
C MET A 982 7.14 9.23 -20.99
N PHE A 983 8.40 9.49 -20.61
CA PHE A 983 9.56 8.73 -21.07
C PHE A 983 9.40 7.20 -20.82
N PRO A 984 9.78 6.33 -21.79
CA PRO A 984 10.38 6.61 -23.10
C PRO A 984 9.39 6.82 -24.26
N PHE A 985 8.08 6.94 -24.01
CA PHE A 985 7.04 6.75 -25.03
C PHE A 985 6.34 8.03 -25.54
N GLY A 986 6.73 9.22 -25.08
CA GLY A 986 5.98 10.47 -25.31
C GLY A 986 6.74 11.64 -25.93
N THR A 987 5.95 12.58 -26.46
CA THR A 987 6.35 13.87 -27.03
C THR A 987 6.01 15.02 -26.06
N PRO A 988 6.57 16.24 -26.18
CA PRO A 988 6.14 17.35 -25.33
C PRO A 988 4.68 17.74 -25.63
N GLU A 989 4.21 17.55 -26.86
CA GLU A 989 2.81 17.78 -27.24
C GLU A 989 1.83 16.88 -26.48
N ASP A 990 2.20 15.64 -26.12
CA ASP A 990 1.36 14.74 -25.31
C ASP A 990 1.12 15.28 -23.89
N HIS A 991 2.13 15.97 -23.34
CA HIS A 991 2.02 16.72 -22.09
C HIS A 991 1.14 17.96 -22.26
N PHE A 992 1.34 18.76 -23.32
CA PHE A 992 0.55 19.99 -23.55
C PHE A 992 -0.90 19.73 -23.98
N ARG A 993 -1.19 18.56 -24.57
CA ARG A 993 -2.52 18.15 -25.06
C ARG A 993 -2.75 16.65 -24.79
N PRO A 994 -3.19 16.29 -23.57
CA PRO A 994 -3.61 14.92 -23.25
C PRO A 994 -4.71 14.45 -24.21
N GLN A 995 -4.64 13.20 -24.67
CA GLN A 995 -5.58 12.63 -25.63
C GLN A 995 -6.23 11.34 -25.11
N CYS A 996 -7.48 11.12 -25.50
CA CYS A 996 -8.20 9.87 -25.28
C CYS A 996 -7.78 8.86 -26.36
N PHE A 997 -7.04 7.82 -25.99
CA PHE A 997 -6.67 6.74 -26.90
C PHE A 997 -7.57 5.51 -26.69
N ASN A 998 -7.65 4.65 -27.70
CA ASN A 998 -8.19 3.29 -27.60
C ASN A 998 -7.10 2.26 -27.95
N ASP A 999 -7.41 0.97 -27.84
CA ASP A 999 -6.48 -0.15 -28.14
C ASP A 999 -5.62 0.06 -29.40
N THR A 1000 -6.24 0.49 -30.51
CA THR A 1000 -5.57 0.67 -31.80
C THR A 1000 -4.71 1.93 -31.83
N ALA A 1001 -5.30 3.08 -31.50
CA ALA A 1001 -4.62 4.38 -31.58
C ALA A 1001 -3.41 4.47 -30.63
N MET A 1002 -3.52 3.87 -29.43
CA MET A 1002 -2.43 3.77 -28.47
C MET A 1002 -1.23 2.99 -29.03
N HIS A 1003 -1.50 1.91 -29.78
CA HIS A 1003 -0.45 1.05 -30.34
C HIS A 1003 0.28 1.71 -31.51
N GLU A 1004 -0.44 2.49 -32.34
CA GLU A 1004 0.15 3.27 -33.42
C GLU A 1004 0.99 4.44 -32.89
N HIS A 1005 0.50 5.18 -31.89
CA HIS A 1005 1.23 6.30 -31.29
C HIS A 1005 2.53 5.85 -30.61
N ALA A 1006 2.49 4.78 -29.81
CA ALA A 1006 3.69 4.21 -29.18
C ALA A 1006 4.75 3.69 -30.20
N MET A 1007 4.32 3.29 -31.40
CA MET A 1007 5.22 2.94 -32.50
C MET A 1007 5.79 4.18 -33.22
N LEU A 1008 5.05 5.28 -33.25
CA LEU A 1008 5.48 6.56 -33.86
C LEU A 1008 6.44 7.33 -32.95
N SER A 1009 6.21 7.37 -31.63
CA SER A 1009 7.11 8.05 -30.68
C SER A 1009 8.47 7.37 -30.57
N MET A 1010 8.54 6.04 -30.68
CA MET A 1010 9.82 5.31 -30.83
C MET A 1010 10.59 5.68 -32.11
N GLY A 1011 9.89 6.06 -33.19
CA GLY A 1011 10.51 6.48 -34.45
C GLY A 1011 10.88 7.96 -34.50
N ASN A 1012 10.08 8.82 -33.88
CA ASN A 1012 10.28 10.26 -33.81
C ASN A 1012 11.18 10.65 -32.64
N SER A 1013 12.49 10.45 -32.83
CA SER A 1013 13.50 11.05 -31.95
C SER A 1013 13.25 12.56 -31.78
N TYR A 1014 13.14 13.01 -30.52
CA TYR A 1014 12.99 14.40 -30.00
C TYR A 1014 14.06 15.42 -30.49
N TRP A 1015 14.90 15.04 -31.47
CA TRP A 1015 16.28 15.52 -31.63
C TRP A 1015 16.64 15.96 -33.06
N ARG A 1016 15.69 16.07 -33.99
CA ARG A 1016 15.94 16.63 -35.34
C ARG A 1016 16.05 18.17 -35.41
N THR A 1017 16.51 18.80 -34.33
CA THR A 1017 16.92 20.21 -34.29
C THR A 1017 18.21 20.33 -33.47
N GLY A 1018 19.32 20.73 -34.13
CA GLY A 1018 20.58 21.06 -33.42
C GLY A 1018 21.91 20.60 -34.04
N MET A 1019 21.94 19.90 -35.19
CA MET A 1019 23.21 19.62 -35.88
C MET A 1019 23.16 19.93 -37.39
N LYS A 1020 23.58 21.15 -37.73
CA LYS A 1020 24.38 21.43 -38.92
C LYS A 1020 25.51 22.39 -38.55
N ASP A 1021 26.72 21.93 -38.82
CA ASP A 1021 27.85 22.68 -39.37
C ASP A 1021 28.27 24.01 -38.70
N ARG A 1022 29.37 23.95 -37.95
CA ARG A 1022 30.41 24.97 -38.10
C ARG A 1022 31.16 24.71 -39.41
N GLN A 1023 30.68 25.28 -40.50
CA GLN A 1023 31.55 25.63 -41.63
C GLN A 1023 31.11 26.96 -42.24
N GLU A 1024 32.00 27.59 -42.98
CA GLU A 1024 32.02 29.04 -43.15
C GLU A 1024 31.31 29.52 -44.43
N THR A 1025 30.74 30.73 -44.34
CA THR A 1025 30.46 31.69 -45.43
C THR A 1025 29.35 31.40 -46.46
N HIS A 1026 28.85 32.54 -46.97
CA HIS A 1026 27.98 32.77 -48.13
C HIS A 1026 26.45 32.51 -48.02
N LEU A 1027 25.76 33.66 -47.92
CA LEU A 1027 24.44 34.01 -48.45
C LEU A 1027 24.00 33.22 -49.70
N ASP A 1028 22.70 32.90 -49.82
CA ASP A 1028 21.78 33.77 -50.57
C ASP A 1028 20.29 33.54 -50.19
N VAL A 1029 19.36 34.29 -50.82
CA VAL A 1029 17.93 34.38 -50.44
C VAL A 1029 16.97 34.10 -51.62
N SER A 1030 16.03 33.14 -51.46
CA SER A 1030 14.76 32.97 -52.21
C SER A 1030 14.06 31.64 -51.80
N GLU A 1031 12.76 31.35 -52.01
CA GLU A 1031 11.51 32.12 -52.26
C GLU A 1031 10.28 31.20 -51.98
N GLU A 1032 9.09 31.81 -51.84
CA GLU A 1032 7.69 31.28 -52.04
C GLU A 1032 7.23 30.00 -51.28
N MET A 1033 6.00 29.82 -50.74
CA MET A 1033 4.60 30.28 -50.96
C MET A 1033 3.68 29.32 -51.74
N GLU A 1034 2.36 29.47 -51.50
CA GLU A 1034 1.18 28.86 -52.18
C GLU A 1034 0.89 27.35 -51.98
N GLU A 1035 -0.37 26.86 -52.07
CA GLU A 1035 -1.65 27.41 -51.54
C GLU A 1035 -2.78 26.34 -51.52
N ASN A 1036 -3.92 26.70 -50.91
CA ASN A 1036 -5.31 26.24 -51.14
C ASN A 1036 -5.81 24.82 -50.71
N PRO A 1037 -7.04 24.72 -50.12
CA PRO A 1037 -7.77 23.46 -49.87
C PRO A 1037 -8.99 23.28 -50.81
N GLU A 1038 -9.67 22.11 -50.80
CA GLU A 1038 -11.04 22.05 -51.34
C GLU A 1038 -11.97 20.95 -50.75
N HIS A 1039 -13.19 21.42 -50.42
CA HIS A 1039 -14.51 20.79 -50.31
C HIS A 1039 -14.82 19.44 -49.60
N GLU A 1040 -15.81 19.58 -48.71
CA GLU A 1040 -16.84 18.63 -48.28
C GLU A 1040 -17.54 17.86 -49.43
N GLN A 1041 -18.17 16.71 -49.15
CA GLN A 1041 -19.65 16.63 -49.14
C GLN A 1041 -20.30 15.30 -48.69
N GLN A 1042 -21.55 15.44 -48.24
CA GLN A 1042 -22.67 14.47 -48.21
C GLN A 1042 -22.64 13.25 -47.26
N VAL A 1043 -23.43 13.39 -46.20
CA VAL A 1043 -24.15 12.33 -45.48
C VAL A 1043 -25.35 11.84 -46.31
N MET A 1044 -25.57 10.51 -46.46
CA MET A 1044 -26.93 9.94 -46.37
C MET A 1044 -27.06 8.40 -46.30
N MET A 1045 -28.02 7.98 -45.47
CA MET A 1045 -28.91 6.80 -45.53
C MET A 1045 -28.41 5.34 -45.36
N MET A 1046 -28.95 4.74 -44.26
CA MET A 1046 -29.66 3.45 -44.15
C MET A 1046 -28.96 2.10 -44.41
N GLY A 1047 -29.35 1.10 -43.60
CA GLY A 1047 -29.41 -0.31 -44.05
C GLY A 1047 -29.19 -1.35 -42.95
N ASP A 1048 -30.28 -1.86 -42.39
CA ASP A 1048 -30.35 -2.93 -41.38
C ASP A 1048 -29.39 -4.13 -41.58
N LEU A 1049 -28.63 -4.50 -40.53
CA LEU A 1049 -28.57 -5.86 -39.94
C LEU A 1049 -27.81 -5.89 -38.59
#